data_AF-F0RTF1-F1
#
_entry.id   AF-F0RTF1-F1
#
_cell.length_a   1.000
_cell.length_b   1.000
_cell.length_c   1.000
_cell.angle_alpha   90.00
_cell.angle_beta   90.00
_cell.angle_gamma   90.00
#
_symmetry.space_group_name_H-M   'P 1'
#
loop_
_entity.id
_entity.type
_entity.pdbx_description
1 polymer ?
#
loop_
_entity_poly.entity_id
_entity_poly.type
_entity_poly.pdbx_seq_one_letter_code
_entity_poly.pdbx_strand_id
1 'polypeptide(L)'
;MYTFCMRAKAQSTPIPIKRIAFLARNPFGGASVEMISHLCRALGASASLVMVGYVKENSAYEQVLQLLTPANFDALIVWGTVEAFAPVYAKAKEEELAVISIGGKHPDHPCLLFDSYSGMKAVVLHCIYEHKAKRLAFIRGPQEDAYAQERYQAYLDALSYAGIPFQSDLISPPVDWSCGQLGLEALYRRGLAPGSDYEAIICASDLLLTGVYSLLGKQGINIGEDVKVIGFNDSKESRSFNPPCTTVRLPYREMSCAVYTLLDRVWKGQSVSDLSYPAKTIIRRSCGCTVQDTFGQTSRSLEAVQNRMAGLFHLAKEEKERLIEVWNLLSFYEQEQTKENKARLERLFLQCVQDIIGSSEDIELLHAGLLRCAELSNQNLRPLVSELLFPLISRAQEQQYVHTLARISKREEMLSSFKVALGEIHSYNQLQTLLIKYQSGFRLQGSSFLATKGETMSFAQEPGIHSLKPIIRDQKLLGYLHLQPSQWEASLLETLCVYIGDAAYHIQRLNKPHASSQQPSTDKVQTADIYLYGAPPQELSNRTKQTFTNFEQLVAAVLEAKPLAILTDSLSAVEIMDLRSLTNTKTVPIVIHKRRWSNQEGETYHNLSQVLLCDPALAGSKGFLDRLEGLVSETQPLKDTASAMAKQIFFALHRRFDTPFARWELAQELGLSEDYLTVLFKAEYGLTVWEYLNRYRIWHASNLLGTTTLPVELVAKMSGFSSSPYFCRMYRNLTGKAPSAFRSGRN
;
A
#
# COMPACT_ATOMS: atom_id res chain seq x y z
N MET A 1 -1.48 47.49 2.57
CA MET A 1 -2.59 47.80 3.51
C MET A 1 -3.84 47.15 2.95
N TYR A 2 -4.05 45.86 3.24
CA TYR A 2 -5.28 45.15 2.90
C TYR A 2 -5.81 44.53 4.18
N THR A 3 -6.82 45.18 4.73
CA THR A 3 -7.48 44.87 5.99
C THR A 3 -8.64 43.92 5.68
N PHE A 4 -8.50 42.62 5.95
CA PHE A 4 -9.64 41.69 5.90
C PHE A 4 -10.27 41.61 7.29
N CYS A 5 -11.32 42.40 7.48
CA CYS A 5 -12.21 42.32 8.62
C CYS A 5 -13.33 41.35 8.25
N MET A 6 -13.25 40.09 8.70
CA MET A 6 -14.43 39.21 8.70
C MET A 6 -15.46 39.84 9.63
N ARG A 7 -16.63 40.23 9.10
CA ARG A 7 -17.75 40.74 9.92
C ARG A 7 -18.33 39.58 10.71
N ALA A 8 -17.87 39.43 11.95
CA ALA A 8 -18.48 38.54 12.92
C ALA A 8 -19.92 38.99 13.21
N LYS A 9 -20.89 38.08 13.09
CA LYS A 9 -22.16 38.23 13.79
C LYS A 9 -21.85 38.21 15.28
N ALA A 10 -22.12 39.33 15.95
CA ALA A 10 -22.04 39.43 17.40
C ALA A 10 -23.09 38.50 18.01
N GLN A 11 -22.66 37.37 18.58
CA GLN A 11 -23.46 36.57 19.51
C GLN A 11 -22.56 35.92 20.57
N SER A 12 -22.83 36.31 21.83
CA SER A 12 -22.67 35.59 23.12
C SER A 12 -21.62 34.48 23.21
N THR A 13 -20.60 34.70 24.06
CA THR A 13 -19.62 33.73 24.62
C THR A 13 -19.07 32.68 23.63
N PRO A 14 -17.77 32.69 23.31
CA PRO A 14 -17.21 31.81 22.27
C PRO A 14 -17.50 30.35 22.61
N ILE A 15 -18.40 29.74 21.84
CA ILE A 15 -18.67 28.32 21.91
C ILE A 15 -17.33 27.63 21.63
N PRO A 16 -16.83 26.78 22.54
CA PRO A 16 -15.55 26.10 22.33
C PRO A 16 -15.64 25.26 21.06
N ILE A 17 -14.54 25.16 20.31
CA ILE A 17 -14.45 24.28 19.14
C ILE A 17 -14.68 22.84 19.62
N LYS A 18 -15.68 22.15 19.07
CA LYS A 18 -16.05 20.79 19.47
C LYS A 18 -15.90 19.77 18.36
N ARG A 19 -15.98 20.16 17.08
CA ARG A 19 -16.05 19.21 15.96
C ARG A 19 -15.05 19.60 14.90
N ILE A 20 -13.97 18.84 14.79
CA ILE A 20 -12.87 19.15 13.88
C ILE A 20 -12.73 18.03 12.87
N ALA A 21 -12.71 18.35 11.58
CA ALA A 21 -12.36 17.38 10.54
C ALA A 21 -10.86 17.42 10.27
N PHE A 22 -10.20 16.27 10.25
CA PHE A 22 -8.80 16.11 9.86
C PHE A 22 -8.73 15.42 8.50
N LEU A 23 -8.30 16.15 7.48
CA LEU A 23 -8.24 15.71 6.09
C LEU A 23 -6.79 15.46 5.67
N ALA A 24 -6.49 14.24 5.22
CA ALA A 24 -5.16 13.88 4.73
C ALA A 24 -5.24 12.79 3.64
N ARG A 25 -4.21 12.72 2.78
CA ARG A 25 -4.10 11.63 1.77
C ARG A 25 -3.97 10.25 2.40
N ASN A 26 -3.19 10.16 3.47
CA ASN A 26 -3.08 8.95 4.29
C ASN A 26 -3.24 9.31 5.77
N PRO A 27 -4.48 9.46 6.27
CA PRO A 27 -4.70 9.87 7.67
C PRO A 27 -4.27 8.81 8.68
N PHE A 28 -3.86 7.63 8.20
CA PHE A 28 -3.50 6.50 9.02
C PHE A 28 -2.06 6.03 8.86
N GLY A 29 -1.27 6.75 8.05
CA GLY A 29 0.18 6.61 8.06
C GLY A 29 0.74 6.98 9.44
N GLY A 30 1.89 6.40 9.82
CA GLY A 30 2.45 6.57 11.16
C GLY A 30 2.63 8.04 11.58
N ALA A 31 3.05 8.91 10.66
CA ALA A 31 3.18 10.36 10.89
C ALA A 31 1.83 11.03 11.20
N SER A 32 0.80 10.74 10.40
CA SER A 32 -0.57 11.24 10.61
C SER A 32 -1.13 10.79 11.96
N VAL A 33 -0.88 9.54 12.33
CA VAL A 33 -1.32 8.96 13.60
C VAL A 33 -0.63 9.64 14.79
N GLU A 34 0.67 9.93 14.70
CA GLU A 34 1.38 10.68 15.76
C GLU A 34 0.78 12.08 15.93
N MET A 35 0.63 12.82 14.81
CA MET A 35 0.03 14.15 14.81
C MET A 35 -1.39 14.14 15.43
N ILE A 36 -2.23 13.20 15.00
CA ILE A 36 -3.60 13.03 15.49
C ILE A 36 -3.61 12.66 16.97
N SER A 37 -2.75 11.73 17.40
CA SER A 37 -2.68 11.30 18.80
C SER A 37 -2.32 12.46 19.73
N HIS A 38 -1.33 13.27 19.36
CA HIS A 38 -0.97 14.47 20.12
C HIS A 38 -2.03 15.56 20.06
N LEU A 39 -2.70 15.73 18.91
CA LEU A 39 -3.78 16.69 18.76
C LEU A 39 -4.99 16.32 19.64
N CYS A 40 -5.38 15.05 19.69
CA CYS A 40 -6.44 14.58 20.58
C CYS A 40 -6.10 14.84 22.06
N ARG A 41 -4.84 14.69 22.46
CA ARG A 41 -4.40 15.04 23.83
C ARG A 41 -4.50 16.54 24.10
N ALA A 42 -4.11 17.37 23.13
CA ALA A 42 -4.19 18.83 23.25
C ALA A 42 -5.65 19.34 23.30
N LEU A 43 -6.54 18.71 22.54
CA LEU A 43 -7.97 19.03 22.47
C LEU A 43 -8.74 18.61 23.74
N GLY A 44 -8.29 17.56 24.44
CA GLY A 44 -8.97 17.00 25.61
C GLY A 44 -10.31 16.35 25.27
N ALA A 45 -11.09 16.00 26.30
CA ALA A 45 -12.34 15.24 26.15
C ALA A 45 -13.53 16.05 25.57
N SER A 46 -13.35 17.36 25.38
CA SER A 46 -14.41 18.30 25.00
C SER A 46 -14.56 18.49 23.49
N ALA A 47 -13.65 17.96 22.68
CA ALA A 47 -13.70 18.03 21.23
C ALA A 47 -13.57 16.65 20.56
N SER A 48 -14.22 16.51 19.41
CA SER A 48 -14.24 15.34 18.55
C SER A 48 -13.44 15.64 17.29
N LEU A 49 -12.51 14.74 16.96
CA LEU A 49 -11.73 14.79 15.74
C LEU A 49 -12.21 13.69 14.79
N VAL A 50 -12.69 14.07 13.61
CA VAL A 50 -13.17 13.14 12.58
C VAL A 50 -12.14 13.06 11.47
N MET A 51 -11.62 11.87 11.20
CA MET A 51 -10.68 11.64 10.10
C MET A 51 -11.43 11.48 8.79
N VAL A 52 -10.99 12.23 7.78
CA VAL A 52 -11.52 12.18 6.43
C VAL A 52 -10.38 11.83 5.48
N GLY A 53 -10.44 10.65 4.87
CA GLY A 53 -9.47 10.24 3.87
C GLY A 53 -9.71 10.95 2.54
N TYR A 54 -8.65 11.45 1.92
CA TYR A 54 -8.73 11.84 0.51
C TYR A 54 -8.89 10.60 -0.36
N VAL A 55 -9.90 10.60 -1.23
CA VAL A 55 -10.15 9.54 -2.21
C VAL A 55 -10.16 10.21 -3.58
N LYS A 56 -9.10 9.99 -4.38
CA LYS A 56 -9.04 10.56 -5.73
C LYS A 56 -10.05 9.83 -6.61
N GLU A 57 -10.92 10.59 -7.28
CA GLU A 57 -11.85 10.12 -8.33
C GLU A 57 -12.86 9.06 -7.86
N ASN A 58 -13.71 9.39 -6.90
CA ASN A 58 -14.91 8.59 -6.59
C ASN A 58 -16.08 9.51 -6.18
N SER A 59 -17.32 9.09 -6.48
CA SER A 59 -18.56 9.77 -6.04
C SER A 59 -18.64 9.94 -4.52
N ALA A 60 -17.91 9.11 -3.77
CA ALA A 60 -17.75 9.21 -2.33
C ALA A 60 -17.03 10.49 -1.86
N TYR A 61 -16.10 11.05 -2.65
CA TYR A 61 -15.41 12.28 -2.25
C TYR A 61 -16.34 13.50 -2.34
N GLU A 62 -17.21 13.56 -3.36
CA GLU A 62 -18.28 14.55 -3.45
C GLU A 62 -19.26 14.45 -2.27
N GLN A 63 -19.64 13.23 -1.88
CA GLN A 63 -20.48 13.01 -0.69
C GLN A 63 -19.77 13.49 0.59
N VAL A 64 -18.47 13.25 0.72
CA VAL A 64 -17.66 13.76 1.84
C VAL A 64 -17.59 15.30 1.83
N LEU A 65 -17.43 15.94 0.68
CA LEU A 65 -17.45 17.40 0.55
C LEU A 65 -18.78 17.99 1.01
N GLN A 66 -19.91 17.34 0.69
CA GLN A 66 -21.24 17.76 1.16
C GLN A 66 -21.39 17.69 2.68
N LEU A 67 -20.58 16.89 3.38
CA LEU A 67 -20.59 16.82 4.84
C LEU A 67 -19.80 17.95 5.51
N LEU A 68 -18.98 18.70 4.77
CA LEU A 68 -18.15 19.80 5.29
C LEU A 68 -18.98 21.08 5.47
N THR A 69 -19.89 21.09 6.44
CA THR A 69 -20.78 22.22 6.74
C THR A 69 -20.66 22.65 8.21
N PRO A 70 -21.07 23.88 8.58
CA PRO A 70 -21.09 24.34 9.97
C PRO A 70 -22.01 23.49 10.87
N ALA A 71 -22.99 22.81 10.26
CA ALA A 71 -23.88 21.88 10.96
C ALA A 71 -23.16 20.60 11.39
N ASN A 72 -22.04 20.22 10.77
CA ASN A 72 -21.29 19.01 11.08
C ASN A 72 -19.92 19.29 11.71
N PHE A 73 -19.25 20.36 11.29
CA PHE A 73 -17.89 20.71 11.70
C PHE A 73 -17.77 22.18 12.06
N ASP A 74 -16.97 22.44 13.08
CA ASP A 74 -16.58 23.79 13.48
C ASP A 74 -15.31 24.22 12.72
N ALA A 75 -14.39 23.28 12.48
CA ALA A 75 -13.16 23.59 11.76
C ALA A 75 -12.58 22.41 10.99
N LEU A 76 -11.72 22.72 10.03
CA LEU A 76 -11.01 21.77 9.19
C LEU A 76 -9.49 21.91 9.38
N ILE A 77 -8.81 20.77 9.44
CA ILE A 77 -7.35 20.67 9.38
C ILE A 77 -7.02 19.88 8.12
N VAL A 78 -6.26 20.48 7.20
CA VAL A 78 -5.92 19.89 5.90
C VAL A 78 -4.42 19.63 5.84
N TRP A 79 -4.01 18.37 5.81
CA TRP A 79 -2.62 17.97 5.60
C TRP A 79 -2.41 17.39 4.20
N GLY A 80 -1.82 18.20 3.33
CA GLY A 80 -1.43 17.83 1.98
C GLY A 80 -1.28 19.05 1.08
N THR A 81 -1.08 18.82 -0.22
CA THR A 81 -0.91 19.91 -1.19
C THR A 81 -2.23 20.64 -1.44
N VAL A 82 -2.13 21.94 -1.77
CA VAL A 82 -3.30 22.79 -2.02
C VAL A 82 -4.10 22.27 -3.20
N GLU A 83 -3.43 21.84 -4.26
CA GLU A 83 -4.03 21.35 -5.49
C GLU A 83 -4.82 20.07 -5.24
N ALA A 84 -4.30 19.16 -4.41
CA ALA A 84 -4.99 17.91 -4.08
C ALA A 84 -6.26 18.17 -3.26
N PHE A 85 -6.29 19.24 -2.46
CA PHE A 85 -7.43 19.58 -1.59
C PHE A 85 -8.20 20.81 -2.07
N ALA A 86 -8.03 21.24 -3.32
CA ALA A 86 -8.69 22.43 -3.86
C ALA A 86 -10.23 22.42 -3.68
N PRO A 87 -10.94 21.28 -3.88
CA PRO A 87 -12.37 21.21 -3.60
C PRO A 87 -12.74 21.42 -2.12
N VAL A 88 -11.88 20.97 -1.19
CA VAL A 88 -12.08 21.17 0.26
C VAL A 88 -11.93 22.65 0.62
N TYR A 89 -10.90 23.32 0.09
CA TYR A 89 -10.72 24.76 0.30
C TYR A 89 -11.88 25.57 -0.30
N ALA A 90 -12.34 25.21 -1.50
CA ALA A 90 -13.49 25.84 -2.13
C ALA A 90 -14.76 25.67 -1.27
N LYS A 91 -15.02 24.45 -0.78
CA LYS A 91 -16.17 24.16 0.08
C LYS A 91 -16.09 24.88 1.42
N ALA A 92 -14.92 24.89 2.06
CA ALA A 92 -14.71 25.60 3.32
C ALA A 92 -14.95 27.10 3.18
N LYS A 93 -14.56 27.69 2.04
CA LYS A 93 -14.83 29.09 1.72
C LYS A 93 -16.31 29.37 1.51
N GLU A 94 -17.02 28.50 0.79
CA GLU A 94 -18.47 28.59 0.59
C GLU A 94 -19.24 28.54 1.93
N GLU A 95 -18.81 27.65 2.82
CA GLU A 95 -19.47 27.34 4.09
C GLU A 95 -18.94 28.18 5.27
N GLU A 96 -18.01 29.12 5.02
CA GLU A 96 -17.34 29.96 6.03
C GLU A 96 -16.68 29.15 7.19
N LEU A 97 -16.13 27.97 6.89
CA LEU A 97 -15.45 27.12 7.87
C LEU A 97 -14.03 27.60 8.16
N ALA A 98 -13.61 27.52 9.43
CA ALA A 98 -12.24 27.76 9.83
C ALA A 98 -11.32 26.65 9.28
N VAL A 99 -10.21 27.01 8.63
CA VAL A 99 -9.27 26.06 8.05
C VAL A 99 -7.84 26.33 8.52
N ILE A 100 -7.12 25.25 8.86
CA ILE A 100 -5.67 25.24 9.02
C ILE A 100 -5.08 24.26 8.03
N SER A 101 -4.02 24.67 7.36
CA SER A 101 -3.24 23.79 6.50
C SER A 101 -2.01 23.26 7.23
N ILE A 102 -1.59 22.04 6.93
CA ILE A 102 -0.33 21.47 7.36
C ILE A 102 0.48 21.17 6.10
N GLY A 103 1.59 21.87 5.99
CA GLY A 103 2.59 21.71 4.97
C GLY A 103 2.26 22.28 3.57
N GLY A 104 1.03 22.11 3.08
CA GLY A 104 0.58 22.80 1.86
C GLY A 104 0.06 24.20 2.18
N LYS A 105 0.85 25.24 1.92
CA LYS A 105 0.43 26.62 2.20
C LYS A 105 -0.66 27.07 1.22
N HIS A 106 -1.90 27.11 1.68
CA HIS A 106 -2.97 27.86 1.02
C HIS A 106 -2.81 29.37 1.31
N PRO A 107 -2.91 30.28 0.31
CA PRO A 107 -2.73 31.71 0.53
C PRO A 107 -3.65 32.32 1.60
N ASP A 108 -4.91 31.89 1.61
CA ASP A 108 -5.96 32.47 2.46
C ASP A 108 -6.06 31.85 3.87
N HIS A 109 -5.27 30.81 4.18
CA HIS A 109 -5.40 30.08 5.45
C HIS A 109 -4.04 29.96 6.17
N PRO A 110 -4.01 30.03 7.52
CA PRO A 110 -2.80 29.76 8.28
C PRO A 110 -2.27 28.36 7.99
N CYS A 111 -0.95 28.24 7.95
CA CYS A 111 -0.27 26.98 7.67
C CYS A 111 0.75 26.66 8.77
N LEU A 112 0.73 25.41 9.22
CA LEU A 112 1.83 24.81 9.94
C LEU A 112 2.80 24.18 8.93
N LEU A 113 3.98 24.76 8.82
CA LEU A 113 5.10 24.29 8.03
C LEU A 113 6.10 23.52 8.91
N PHE A 114 6.99 22.79 8.27
CA PHE A 114 8.14 22.17 8.92
C PHE A 114 9.33 22.16 7.97
N ASP A 115 10.52 22.30 8.53
CA ASP A 115 11.78 22.34 7.78
C ASP A 115 12.21 20.92 7.41
N SER A 116 11.70 20.43 6.27
CA SER A 116 12.04 19.09 5.79
C SER A 116 13.37 19.08 5.05
N TYR A 117 13.72 20.19 4.40
CA TYR A 117 14.98 20.39 3.70
C TYR A 117 16.19 20.19 4.61
N SER A 118 16.31 20.97 5.70
CA SER A 118 17.49 20.92 6.55
C SER A 118 17.62 19.57 7.25
N GLY A 119 16.51 18.97 7.66
CA GLY A 119 16.48 17.64 8.27
C GLY A 119 16.98 16.55 7.31
N MET A 120 16.50 16.55 6.06
CA MET A 120 16.95 15.61 5.04
C MET A 120 18.42 15.82 4.68
N LYS A 121 18.84 17.08 4.48
CA LYS A 121 20.24 17.42 4.19
C LYS A 121 21.16 16.93 5.29
N ALA A 122 20.80 17.14 6.56
CA ALA A 122 21.60 16.72 7.70
C ALA A 122 21.78 15.19 7.75
N VAL A 123 20.73 14.41 7.52
CA VAL A 123 20.85 12.94 7.57
C VAL A 123 21.60 12.36 6.36
N VAL A 124 21.50 12.99 5.18
CA VAL A 124 22.32 12.61 4.01
C VAL A 124 23.79 12.93 4.25
N LEU A 125 24.10 14.11 4.81
CA LEU A 125 25.48 14.46 5.19
C LEU A 125 26.04 13.53 6.27
N HIS A 126 25.20 13.03 7.19
CA HIS A 126 25.60 12.00 8.14
C HIS A 126 26.06 10.71 7.42
N CYS A 127 25.32 10.21 6.43
CA CYS A 127 25.76 9.07 5.61
C CYS A 127 27.10 9.33 4.90
N ILE A 128 27.29 10.54 4.39
CA ILE A 128 28.51 10.89 3.67
C ILE A 128 29.71 10.98 4.63
N TYR A 129 29.59 11.72 5.73
CA TYR A 129 30.74 12.03 6.58
C TYR A 129 31.04 10.97 7.63
N GLU A 130 30.02 10.38 8.27
CA GLU A 130 30.22 9.37 9.31
C GLU A 130 30.47 7.99 8.69
N HIS A 131 29.72 7.65 7.64
CA HIS A 131 29.82 6.34 6.99
C HIS A 131 30.67 6.31 5.73
N LYS A 132 31.24 7.46 5.33
CA LYS A 132 32.07 7.61 4.12
C LYS A 132 31.36 7.14 2.84
N ALA A 133 30.02 7.19 2.82
CA ALA A 133 29.23 6.81 1.66
C ALA A 133 29.45 7.81 0.52
N LYS A 134 29.66 7.30 -0.69
CA LYS A 134 29.94 8.10 -1.89
C LYS A 134 28.91 7.86 -2.99
N ARG A 135 28.25 6.70 -3.01
CA ARG A 135 27.16 6.34 -3.90
C ARG A 135 25.94 6.10 -3.04
N LEU A 136 25.01 7.06 -3.08
CA LEU A 136 23.80 7.05 -2.27
C LEU A 136 22.60 6.97 -3.20
N ALA A 137 21.87 5.86 -3.19
CA ALA A 137 20.61 5.73 -3.88
C ALA A 137 19.53 6.59 -3.21
N PHE A 138 18.63 7.18 -4.01
CA PHE A 138 17.49 7.94 -3.49
C PHE A 138 16.17 7.38 -4.02
N ILE A 139 15.31 6.93 -3.11
CA ILE A 139 13.95 6.49 -3.42
C ILE A 139 13.00 7.67 -3.29
N ARG A 140 12.53 8.17 -4.44
CA ARG A 140 11.67 9.36 -4.56
C ARG A 140 10.25 9.09 -4.07
N GLY A 141 9.60 10.13 -3.56
CA GLY A 141 8.15 10.15 -3.34
C GLY A 141 7.38 10.66 -4.57
N PRO A 142 6.07 10.91 -4.44
CA PRO A 142 5.22 11.41 -5.53
C PRO A 142 5.75 12.70 -6.14
N GLN A 143 5.62 12.84 -7.46
CA GLN A 143 6.16 13.99 -8.20
C GLN A 143 5.45 15.29 -7.83
N GLU A 144 4.16 15.23 -7.53
CA GLU A 144 3.31 16.37 -7.20
C GLU A 144 3.42 16.83 -5.73
N ASP A 145 4.12 16.09 -4.88
CA ASP A 145 4.26 16.42 -3.47
C ASP A 145 5.46 17.35 -3.24
N ALA A 146 5.19 18.58 -2.78
CA ALA A 146 6.20 19.61 -2.57
C ALA A 146 7.29 19.17 -1.59
N TYR A 147 6.95 18.40 -0.54
CA TYR A 147 7.94 17.89 0.41
C TYR A 147 8.76 16.74 -0.16
N ALA A 148 8.19 15.90 -1.02
CA ALA A 148 8.97 14.91 -1.75
C ALA A 148 10.05 15.60 -2.61
N GLN A 149 9.69 16.71 -3.28
CA GLN A 149 10.63 17.49 -4.07
C GLN A 149 11.66 18.23 -3.21
N GLU A 150 11.23 18.85 -2.11
CA GLU A 150 12.14 19.54 -1.17
C GLU A 150 13.19 18.58 -0.59
N ARG A 151 12.78 17.37 -0.19
CA ARG A 151 13.69 16.33 0.33
C ARG A 151 14.64 15.81 -0.75
N TYR A 152 14.17 15.68 -1.98
CA TYR A 152 15.03 15.32 -3.11
C TYR A 152 16.06 16.42 -3.39
N GLN A 153 15.64 17.68 -3.36
CA GLN A 153 16.56 18.82 -3.51
C GLN A 153 17.59 18.85 -2.38
N ALA A 154 17.19 18.60 -1.14
CA ALA A 154 18.09 18.51 0.01
C ALA A 154 19.17 17.42 -0.18
N TYR A 155 18.80 16.28 -0.77
CA TYR A 155 19.75 15.23 -1.15
C TYR A 155 20.74 15.72 -2.21
N LEU A 156 20.27 16.36 -3.29
CA LEU A 156 21.14 16.90 -4.34
C LEU A 156 22.13 17.93 -3.79
N ASP A 157 21.64 18.83 -2.95
CA ASP A 157 22.46 19.88 -2.34
C ASP A 157 23.45 19.32 -1.31
N ALA A 158 23.11 18.21 -0.64
CA ALA A 158 24.05 17.51 0.24
C ALA A 158 25.19 16.87 -0.56
N LEU A 159 24.90 16.24 -1.70
CA LEU A 159 25.94 15.70 -2.60
C LEU A 159 26.84 16.82 -3.12
N SER A 160 26.24 17.90 -3.61
CA SER A 160 26.97 19.07 -4.11
C SER A 160 27.87 19.69 -3.04
N TYR A 161 27.33 19.88 -1.83
CA TYR A 161 28.09 20.40 -0.69
C TYR A 161 29.29 19.52 -0.32
N ALA A 162 29.15 18.19 -0.42
CA ALA A 162 30.23 17.25 -0.14
C ALA A 162 31.17 17.00 -1.34
N GLY A 163 30.93 17.64 -2.50
CA GLY A 163 31.71 17.42 -3.71
C GLY A 163 31.51 16.03 -4.34
N ILE A 164 30.39 15.37 -4.07
CA ILE A 164 30.04 14.07 -4.65
C ILE A 164 29.29 14.29 -5.97
N PRO A 165 29.75 13.72 -7.10
CA PRO A 165 29.05 13.84 -8.37
C PRO A 165 27.67 13.18 -8.34
N PHE A 166 26.68 13.89 -8.85
CA PHE A 166 25.32 13.37 -9.03
C PHE A 166 25.30 12.22 -10.06
N GLN A 167 24.57 11.16 -9.73
CA GLN A 167 24.42 9.95 -10.54
C GLN A 167 22.92 9.67 -10.71
N SER A 168 22.39 9.91 -11.92
CA SER A 168 20.94 9.82 -12.19
C SER A 168 20.40 8.38 -12.11
N ASP A 169 21.26 7.40 -12.38
CA ASP A 169 20.98 5.96 -12.30
C ASP A 169 20.72 5.49 -10.85
N LEU A 170 21.25 6.20 -9.85
CA LEU A 170 20.99 5.95 -8.42
C LEU A 170 19.63 6.50 -7.93
N ILE A 171 18.85 7.14 -8.79
CA ILE A 171 17.60 7.80 -8.41
C ILE A 171 16.40 7.01 -8.94
N SER A 172 15.49 6.60 -8.05
CA SER A 172 14.26 5.94 -8.49
C SER A 172 13.37 6.91 -9.29
N PRO A 173 12.47 6.40 -10.17
CA PRO A 173 11.34 7.21 -10.60
C PRO A 173 10.51 7.65 -9.36
N PRO A 174 9.73 8.75 -9.46
CA PRO A 174 8.71 9.07 -8.47
C PRO A 174 7.76 7.90 -8.29
N VAL A 175 7.49 7.52 -7.05
CA VAL A 175 6.52 6.47 -6.69
C VAL A 175 5.55 6.98 -5.64
N ASP A 176 4.38 6.34 -5.52
CA ASP A 176 3.47 6.63 -4.41
C ASP A 176 4.16 6.31 -3.07
N TRP A 177 3.74 6.99 -2.00
CA TRP A 177 4.28 6.81 -0.65
C TRP A 177 4.23 5.36 -0.16
N SER A 178 3.28 4.53 -0.61
CA SER A 178 3.20 3.10 -0.26
C SER A 178 4.05 2.18 -1.14
N CYS A 179 4.67 2.70 -2.20
CA CYS A 179 5.28 1.91 -3.27
C CYS A 179 6.81 1.89 -3.22
N GLY A 180 7.42 1.97 -2.03
CA GLY A 180 8.88 2.02 -1.89
C GLY A 180 9.62 0.81 -2.49
N GLN A 181 8.98 -0.37 -2.51
CA GLN A 181 9.52 -1.57 -3.19
C GLN A 181 9.78 -1.30 -4.68
N LEU A 182 8.82 -0.68 -5.38
CA LEU A 182 8.95 -0.38 -6.82
C LEU A 182 10.11 0.57 -7.10
N GLY A 183 10.35 1.52 -6.19
CA GLY A 183 11.46 2.45 -6.30
C GLY A 183 12.81 1.73 -6.25
N LEU A 184 12.97 0.76 -5.35
CA LEU A 184 14.20 -0.05 -5.26
C LEU A 184 14.33 -1.04 -6.43
N GLU A 185 13.23 -1.67 -6.87
CA GLU A 185 13.22 -2.53 -8.06
C GLU A 185 13.64 -1.81 -9.33
N ALA A 186 13.34 -0.51 -9.45
CA ALA A 186 13.82 0.29 -10.57
C ALA A 186 15.35 0.39 -10.63
N LEU A 187 16.03 0.39 -9.47
CA LEU A 187 17.50 0.36 -9.40
C LEU A 187 18.05 -1.01 -9.77
N TYR A 188 17.42 -2.10 -9.28
CA TYR A 188 17.79 -3.46 -9.67
C TYR A 188 17.65 -3.71 -11.17
N ARG A 189 16.60 -3.19 -11.80
CA ARG A 189 16.42 -3.30 -13.26
C ARG A 189 17.52 -2.61 -14.06
N ARG A 190 18.21 -1.63 -13.47
CA ARG A 190 19.39 -0.97 -14.05
C ARG A 190 20.68 -1.75 -13.80
N GLY A 191 20.59 -2.92 -13.16
CA GLY A 191 21.74 -3.75 -12.78
C GLY A 191 22.48 -3.26 -11.54
N LEU A 192 21.90 -2.34 -10.76
CA LEU A 192 22.54 -1.76 -9.58
C LEU A 192 22.15 -2.55 -8.32
N ALA A 193 23.15 -3.06 -7.60
CA ALA A 193 22.95 -3.84 -6.38
C ALA A 193 23.34 -3.06 -5.10
N PRO A 194 22.51 -3.08 -4.04
CA PRO A 194 22.86 -2.48 -2.75
C PRO A 194 24.14 -3.08 -2.18
N GLY A 195 24.95 -2.25 -1.51
CA GLY A 195 26.22 -2.63 -0.89
C GLY A 195 27.39 -2.77 -1.85
N SER A 196 27.14 -3.07 -3.14
CA SER A 196 28.18 -3.14 -4.17
C SER A 196 28.19 -1.91 -5.07
N ASP A 197 27.02 -1.45 -5.53
CA ASP A 197 26.89 -0.26 -6.36
C ASP A 197 26.53 1.00 -5.58
N TYR A 198 25.96 0.88 -4.39
CA TYR A 198 25.68 2.02 -3.55
C TYR A 198 25.68 1.62 -2.08
N GLU A 199 26.29 2.45 -1.25
CA GLU A 199 26.47 2.14 0.17
C GLU A 199 25.25 2.52 0.99
N ALA A 200 24.41 3.42 0.49
CA ALA A 200 23.23 3.92 1.21
C ALA A 200 21.99 4.03 0.31
N ILE A 201 20.83 3.80 0.90
CA ILE A 201 19.50 4.04 0.34
C ILE A 201 18.83 5.11 1.19
N ILE A 202 18.55 6.26 0.60
CA ILE A 202 17.83 7.37 1.22
C ILE A 202 16.38 7.33 0.73
N CYS A 203 15.43 7.08 1.63
CA CYS A 203 14.02 7.11 1.31
C CYS A 203 13.44 8.49 1.62
N ALA A 204 12.66 9.05 0.69
CA ALA A 204 12.01 10.34 0.90
C ALA A 204 11.02 10.36 2.08
N SER A 205 10.56 9.20 2.57
CA SER A 205 9.60 9.06 3.68
C SER A 205 9.68 7.65 4.29
N ASP A 206 9.37 7.53 5.58
CA ASP A 206 9.26 6.25 6.28
C ASP A 206 8.18 5.33 5.69
N LEU A 207 7.18 5.90 5.00
CA LEU A 207 6.15 5.12 4.31
C LEU A 207 6.73 4.23 3.20
N LEU A 208 7.85 4.64 2.59
CA LEU A 208 8.54 3.87 1.55
C LEU A 208 9.36 2.72 2.14
N LEU A 209 9.71 2.79 3.43
CA LEU A 209 10.63 1.84 4.06
C LEU A 209 10.08 0.43 4.11
N THR A 210 8.78 0.23 4.29
CA THR A 210 8.19 -1.12 4.38
C THR A 210 8.54 -1.96 3.14
N GLY A 211 8.37 -1.39 1.95
CA GLY A 211 8.70 -2.07 0.70
C GLY A 211 10.20 -2.27 0.49
N VAL A 212 11.01 -1.28 0.88
CA VAL A 212 12.48 -1.34 0.80
C VAL A 212 13.04 -2.41 1.73
N TYR A 213 12.67 -2.40 3.01
CA TYR A 213 13.10 -3.39 4.00
C TYR A 213 12.66 -4.79 3.61
N SER A 214 11.41 -4.96 3.16
CA SER A 214 10.89 -6.27 2.73
C SER A 214 11.71 -6.85 1.58
N LEU A 215 12.01 -6.03 0.56
CA LEU A 215 12.77 -6.48 -0.60
C LEU A 215 14.23 -6.81 -0.26
N LEU A 216 14.91 -5.96 0.52
CA LEU A 216 16.29 -6.23 0.97
C LEU A 216 16.36 -7.51 1.80
N GLY A 217 15.40 -7.72 2.71
CA GLY A 217 15.32 -8.94 3.51
C GLY A 217 15.11 -10.20 2.67
N LYS A 218 14.27 -10.15 1.62
CA LYS A 218 14.08 -11.27 0.68
C LYS A 218 15.35 -11.62 -0.10
N GLN A 219 16.22 -10.64 -0.32
CA GLN A 219 17.52 -10.83 -0.99
C GLN A 219 18.63 -11.22 -0.02
N GLY A 220 18.33 -11.38 1.28
CA GLY A 220 19.32 -11.71 2.30
C GLY A 220 20.32 -10.60 2.60
N ILE A 221 19.99 -9.34 2.27
CA ILE A 221 20.87 -8.18 2.48
C ILE A 221 20.72 -7.68 3.92
N ASN A 222 21.83 -7.58 4.65
CA ASN A 222 21.87 -7.10 6.03
C ASN A 222 21.87 -5.57 6.05
N ILE A 223 20.73 -4.98 6.38
CA ILE A 223 20.59 -3.53 6.52
C ILE A 223 21.44 -3.04 7.70
N GLY A 224 22.15 -1.92 7.52
CA GLY A 224 23.10 -1.35 8.47
C GLY A 224 24.53 -1.86 8.28
N GLU A 225 24.69 -3.12 7.87
CA GLU A 225 25.99 -3.75 7.61
C GLU A 225 26.35 -3.64 6.12
N ASP A 226 25.59 -4.34 5.26
CA ASP A 226 25.81 -4.38 3.81
C ASP A 226 25.40 -3.07 3.13
N VAL A 227 24.25 -2.51 3.53
CA VAL A 227 23.72 -1.25 2.99
C VAL A 227 23.06 -0.42 4.08
N LYS A 228 23.35 0.89 4.09
CA LYS A 228 22.68 1.83 4.99
C LYS A 228 21.30 2.15 4.46
N VAL A 229 20.28 2.20 5.32
CA VAL A 229 18.93 2.63 4.93
C VAL A 229 18.48 3.78 5.82
N ILE A 230 18.03 4.88 5.21
CA ILE A 230 17.61 6.09 5.89
C ILE A 230 16.15 6.43 5.53
N GLY A 231 15.37 6.82 6.53
CA GLY A 231 13.99 7.26 6.38
C GLY A 231 13.77 8.76 6.61
N PHE A 232 12.49 9.14 6.65
CA PHE A 232 12.03 10.46 7.05
C PHE A 232 10.61 10.37 7.64
N ASN A 233 10.39 10.95 8.82
CA ASN A 233 9.15 11.18 9.60
C ASN A 233 9.25 10.62 11.03
N ASP A 234 10.18 9.71 11.30
CA ASP A 234 10.28 8.94 12.54
C ASP A 234 8.96 8.30 12.99
N SER A 235 8.31 7.60 12.05
CA SER A 235 7.06 6.90 12.29
C SER A 235 7.24 5.74 13.29
N LYS A 236 6.18 5.30 13.97
CA LYS A 236 6.26 4.16 14.90
C LYS A 236 6.75 2.88 14.22
N GLU A 237 6.39 2.70 12.96
CA GLU A 237 6.82 1.59 12.13
C GLU A 237 8.34 1.62 11.91
N SER A 238 8.90 2.80 11.63
CA SER A 238 10.34 2.99 11.43
C SER A 238 11.18 2.56 12.65
N ARG A 239 10.64 2.74 13.87
CA ARG A 239 11.25 2.32 15.14
C ARG A 239 11.24 0.80 15.33
N SER A 240 10.27 0.14 14.71
CA SER A 240 10.01 -1.29 14.88
C SER A 240 10.63 -2.16 13.79
N PHE A 241 11.18 -1.58 12.71
CA PHE A 241 11.91 -2.36 11.71
C PHE A 241 13.11 -3.08 12.33
N ASN A 242 13.59 -4.10 11.62
CA ASN A 242 14.79 -4.83 12.00
C ASN A 242 15.86 -4.67 10.91
N PRO A 243 16.94 -3.90 11.14
CA PRO A 243 17.16 -3.03 12.30
C PRO A 243 16.25 -1.77 12.30
N PRO A 244 16.03 -1.13 13.47
CA PRO A 244 15.33 0.14 13.57
C PRO A 244 15.96 1.22 12.68
N CYS A 245 15.12 2.02 12.04
CA CYS A 245 15.55 2.92 10.98
C CYS A 245 16.11 4.26 11.50
N THR A 246 17.31 4.62 11.07
CA THR A 246 17.84 5.99 11.12
C THR A 246 16.99 6.88 10.22
N THR A 247 16.49 7.99 10.74
CA THR A 247 15.44 8.77 10.09
C THR A 247 15.48 10.23 10.54
N VAL A 248 14.55 11.05 10.05
CA VAL A 248 14.36 12.44 10.44
C VAL A 248 13.03 12.56 11.20
N ARG A 249 13.05 13.02 12.45
CA ARG A 249 11.87 13.23 13.30
C ARG A 249 11.29 14.62 13.10
N LEU A 250 9.97 14.66 12.89
CA LEU A 250 9.16 15.87 13.03
C LEU A 250 8.67 15.99 14.49
N PRO A 251 8.62 17.21 15.06
CA PRO A 251 8.19 17.41 16.45
C PRO A 251 6.65 17.38 16.56
N TYR A 252 6.04 16.20 16.39
CA TYR A 252 4.58 16.05 16.33
C TYR A 252 3.85 16.58 17.57
N ARG A 253 4.42 16.46 18.78
CA ARG A 253 3.81 17.00 20.00
C ARG A 253 3.64 18.51 19.91
N GLU A 254 4.71 19.22 19.58
CA GLU A 254 4.72 20.67 19.46
C GLU A 254 3.89 21.15 18.28
N MET A 255 3.99 20.46 17.14
CA MET A 255 3.17 20.71 15.96
C MET A 255 1.67 20.60 16.28
N SER A 256 1.24 19.58 17.01
CA SER A 256 -0.16 19.42 17.39
C SER A 256 -0.65 20.51 18.34
N CYS A 257 0.16 20.91 19.32
CA CYS A 257 -0.15 22.05 20.18
C CYS A 257 -0.24 23.36 19.39
N ALA A 258 0.62 23.52 18.38
CA ALA A 258 0.62 24.67 17.49
C ALA A 258 -0.63 24.72 16.63
N VAL A 259 -1.05 23.60 16.03
CA VAL A 259 -2.30 23.51 15.26
C VAL A 259 -3.49 23.85 16.14
N TYR A 260 -3.56 23.30 17.36
CA TYR A 260 -4.62 23.66 18.30
C TYR A 260 -4.65 25.17 18.60
N THR A 261 -3.48 25.76 18.87
CA THR A 261 -3.36 27.21 19.16
C THR A 261 -3.78 28.05 17.96
N LEU A 262 -3.35 27.68 16.75
CA LEU A 262 -3.77 28.33 15.52
C LEU A 262 -5.29 28.21 15.37
N LEU A 263 -5.88 27.06 15.68
CA LEU A 263 -7.30 26.79 15.47
C LEU A 263 -8.18 27.63 16.37
N ASP A 264 -7.83 27.67 17.66
CA ASP A 264 -8.49 28.51 18.65
C ASP A 264 -8.47 29.99 18.26
N ARG A 265 -7.33 30.46 17.73
CA ARG A 265 -7.19 31.85 17.26
C ARG A 265 -8.02 32.13 16.02
N VAL A 266 -7.96 31.27 15.00
CA VAL A 266 -8.79 31.40 13.78
C VAL A 266 -10.27 31.43 14.15
N TRP A 267 -10.70 30.51 15.00
CA TRP A 267 -12.09 30.39 15.45
C TRP A 267 -12.58 31.63 16.20
N LYS A 268 -11.70 32.28 16.98
CA LYS A 268 -11.98 33.56 17.66
C LYS A 268 -11.89 34.78 16.73
N GLY A 269 -11.68 34.59 15.43
CA GLY A 269 -11.51 35.67 14.45
C GLY A 269 -10.21 36.47 14.63
N GLN A 270 -9.20 35.88 15.28
CA GLN A 270 -7.92 36.52 15.52
C GLN A 270 -6.98 36.32 14.34
N SER A 271 -6.13 37.31 14.06
CA SER A 271 -5.07 37.18 13.06
C SER A 271 -4.02 36.18 13.53
N VAL A 272 -3.62 35.30 12.62
CA VAL A 272 -2.60 34.27 12.85
C VAL A 272 -1.65 34.22 11.67
N SER A 273 -0.36 34.09 11.98
CA SER A 273 0.71 33.86 11.01
C SER A 273 1.00 32.37 10.88
N ASP A 274 1.68 32.01 9.81
CA ASP A 274 2.23 30.67 9.65
C ASP A 274 3.27 30.37 10.74
N LEU A 275 3.40 29.08 11.08
CA LEU A 275 4.40 28.58 12.03
C LEU A 275 5.27 27.55 11.32
N SER A 276 6.57 27.51 11.62
CA SER A 276 7.50 26.51 11.07
C SER A 276 8.28 25.84 12.18
N TYR A 277 8.37 24.51 12.12
CA TYR A 277 9.07 23.69 13.12
C TYR A 277 10.29 22.98 12.52
N PRO A 278 11.43 22.92 13.26
CA PRO A 278 12.62 22.26 12.78
C PRO A 278 12.48 20.73 12.87
N ALA A 279 12.97 20.03 11.85
CA ALA A 279 13.12 18.58 11.88
C ALA A 279 14.49 18.18 12.47
N LYS A 280 14.59 16.99 13.08
CA LYS A 280 15.82 16.50 13.74
C LYS A 280 16.22 15.12 13.23
N THR A 281 17.49 14.91 12.95
CA THR A 281 18.02 13.58 12.65
C THR A 281 17.99 12.68 13.89
N ILE A 282 17.54 11.43 13.71
CA ILE A 282 17.52 10.37 14.72
C ILE A 282 18.36 9.21 14.21
N ILE A 283 19.44 8.88 14.94
CA ILE A 283 20.36 7.80 14.58
C ILE A 283 19.92 6.49 15.21
N ARG A 284 19.87 5.43 14.41
CA ARG A 284 19.60 4.06 14.82
C ARG A 284 20.53 3.09 14.10
N ARG A 285 20.20 1.80 14.15
CA ARG A 285 21.03 0.71 13.63
C ARG A 285 21.02 0.59 12.11
N SER A 286 20.01 1.11 11.38
CA SER A 286 19.93 0.90 9.93
C SER A 286 20.99 1.64 9.11
N CYS A 287 21.71 2.62 9.68
CA CYS A 287 22.90 3.19 9.04
C CYS A 287 24.21 2.50 9.50
N GLY A 288 24.13 1.54 10.42
CA GLY A 288 25.31 0.87 10.99
C GLY A 288 25.91 1.60 12.20
N CYS A 289 25.38 2.77 12.58
CA CYS A 289 25.70 3.39 13.87
C CYS A 289 25.08 2.62 15.03
N THR A 290 25.64 2.85 16.20
CA THR A 290 25.00 2.47 17.47
C THR A 290 24.04 3.58 17.89
N VAL A 291 23.00 3.24 18.67
CA VAL A 291 22.04 4.25 19.15
C VAL A 291 22.72 5.31 20.04
N GLN A 292 23.88 4.98 20.63
CA GLN A 292 24.74 5.89 21.41
C GLN A 292 25.24 7.08 20.58
N ASP A 293 25.43 6.90 19.27
CA ASP A 293 25.87 7.96 18.35
C ASP A 293 24.84 9.09 18.23
N THR A 294 23.57 8.83 18.60
CA THR A 294 22.53 9.87 18.68
C THR A 294 22.86 10.97 19.68
N PHE A 295 23.65 10.68 20.72
CA PHE A 295 24.04 11.65 21.74
C PHE A 295 25.39 12.33 21.45
N GLY A 296 26.11 11.82 20.46
CA GLY A 296 27.40 12.31 19.97
C GLY A 296 28.56 12.14 20.95
N GLN A 297 29.78 12.01 20.43
CA GLN A 297 31.01 12.06 21.24
C GLN A 297 31.33 13.48 21.78
N THR A 298 30.66 14.51 21.24
CA THR A 298 30.95 15.93 21.52
C THR A 298 30.26 16.49 22.78
N SER A 299 29.21 15.84 23.30
CA SER A 299 28.61 16.24 24.58
C SER A 299 29.56 15.89 25.74
N ARG A 300 30.09 16.93 26.41
CA ARG A 300 31.11 16.82 27.47
C ARG A 300 30.56 16.88 28.91
N SER A 301 29.25 17.05 29.10
CA SER A 301 28.65 17.13 30.45
C SER A 301 27.37 16.31 30.57
N LEU A 302 27.09 15.82 31.78
CA LEU A 302 25.85 15.09 32.12
C LEU A 302 24.61 15.91 31.77
N GLU A 303 24.62 17.20 32.12
CA GLU A 303 23.51 18.12 31.85
C GLU A 303 23.23 18.28 30.36
N ALA A 304 24.26 18.34 29.50
CA ALA A 304 24.07 18.44 28.05
C ALA A 304 23.40 17.20 27.47
N VAL A 305 23.78 16.01 27.95
CA VAL A 305 23.16 14.73 27.53
C VAL A 305 21.72 14.66 28.03
N GLN A 306 21.45 15.01 29.29
CA GLN A 306 20.09 15.06 29.84
C GLN A 306 19.20 16.08 29.12
N ASN A 307 19.73 17.25 28.77
CA ASN A 307 19.03 18.25 27.96
C ASN A 307 18.72 17.73 26.55
N ARG A 308 19.66 17.00 25.94
CA ARG A 308 19.46 16.35 24.63
C ARG A 308 18.42 15.25 24.71
N MET A 309 18.44 14.41 25.75
CA MET A 309 17.41 13.40 26.04
C MET A 309 16.05 14.06 26.19
N ALA A 310 15.93 15.09 27.03
CA ALA A 310 14.69 15.84 27.22
C ALA A 310 14.17 16.43 25.89
N GLY A 311 15.06 16.95 25.05
CA GLY A 311 14.72 17.47 23.73
C GLY A 311 14.41 16.41 22.66
N LEU A 312 14.80 15.15 22.86
CA LEU A 312 14.48 14.02 21.98
C LEU A 312 13.15 13.37 22.37
N PHE A 313 12.89 13.23 23.67
CA PHE A 313 11.63 12.73 24.23
C PHE A 313 10.59 13.84 24.43
N HIS A 314 10.91 15.06 23.97
CA HIS A 314 10.02 16.23 24.01
C HIS A 314 9.42 16.47 25.39
N LEU A 315 10.18 16.25 26.47
CA LEU A 315 9.68 16.32 27.84
C LEU A 315 9.40 17.77 28.25
N ALA A 316 8.22 18.00 28.82
CA ALA A 316 7.87 19.26 29.48
C ALA A 316 8.80 19.50 30.68
N LYS A 317 8.77 20.72 31.23
CA LYS A 317 9.65 21.09 32.35
C LYS A 317 9.50 20.16 33.56
N GLU A 318 8.27 19.79 33.92
CA GLU A 318 8.00 18.81 34.99
C GLU A 318 8.43 17.38 34.61
N GLU A 319 8.34 17.01 33.33
CA GLU A 319 8.74 15.68 32.83
C GLU A 319 10.28 15.55 32.77
N LYS A 320 11.01 16.66 32.58
CA LYS A 320 12.47 16.71 32.65
C LYS A 320 13.00 16.39 34.05
N GLU A 321 12.28 16.79 35.10
CA GLU A 321 12.61 16.42 36.49
C GLU A 321 12.53 14.90 36.69
N ARG A 322 11.68 14.20 35.93
CA ARG A 322 11.59 12.73 35.97
C ARG A 322 12.81 12.04 35.34
N LEU A 323 13.44 12.62 34.32
CA LEU A 323 14.72 12.08 33.82
C LEU A 323 15.81 12.17 34.89
N ILE A 324 15.79 13.24 35.69
CA ILE A 324 16.70 13.41 36.83
C ILE A 324 16.34 12.39 37.92
N GLU A 325 15.05 12.13 38.17
CA GLU A 325 14.58 11.11 39.10
C GLU A 325 15.02 9.69 38.68
N VAL A 326 14.85 9.32 37.40
CA VAL A 326 15.35 8.05 36.85
C VAL A 326 16.85 7.89 37.09
N TRP A 327 17.61 8.96 36.89
CA TRP A 327 19.05 8.98 37.14
C TRP A 327 19.38 8.80 38.63
N ASN A 328 18.64 9.46 39.52
CA ASN A 328 18.81 9.34 40.96
C ASN A 328 18.46 7.93 41.46
N LEU A 329 17.38 7.33 40.94
CA LEU A 329 16.97 5.97 41.28
C LEU A 329 18.05 4.93 40.92
N LEU A 330 18.73 5.08 39.77
CA LEU A 330 19.88 4.24 39.41
C LEU A 330 21.02 4.38 40.42
N SER A 331 21.31 5.61 40.84
CA SER A 331 22.37 5.89 41.81
C SER A 331 22.04 5.33 43.20
N PHE A 332 20.77 5.43 43.65
CA PHE A 332 20.32 4.84 44.90
C PHE A 332 20.31 3.30 44.85
N TYR A 333 19.97 2.72 43.71
CA TYR A 333 19.98 1.27 43.52
C TYR A 333 21.39 0.67 43.63
N GLU A 334 22.41 1.38 43.13
CA GLU A 334 23.83 0.99 43.26
C GLU A 334 24.24 0.85 44.75
N GLN A 335 23.81 1.79 45.60
CA GLN A 335 24.24 1.90 46.99
C GLN A 335 23.44 1.00 47.96
N GLU A 336 22.28 0.51 47.54
CA GLU A 336 21.40 -0.30 48.39
C GLU A 336 21.93 -1.74 48.57
N GLN A 337 21.77 -2.30 49.77
CA GLN A 337 22.25 -3.65 50.11
C GLN A 337 21.13 -4.65 50.36
N THR A 338 19.92 -4.18 50.67
CA THR A 338 18.78 -5.04 50.99
C THR A 338 17.99 -5.43 49.74
N LYS A 339 17.64 -6.72 49.63
CA LYS A 339 16.87 -7.24 48.48
C LYS A 339 15.50 -6.56 48.35
N GLU A 340 14.84 -6.27 49.46
CA GLU A 340 13.50 -5.69 49.48
C GLU A 340 13.50 -4.24 48.96
N ASN A 341 14.46 -3.42 49.39
CA ASN A 341 14.58 -2.05 48.88
C ASN A 341 15.04 -2.02 47.42
N LYS A 342 15.93 -2.93 47.00
CA LYS A 342 16.28 -3.07 45.57
C LYS A 342 15.06 -3.34 44.70
N ALA A 343 14.19 -4.27 45.11
CA ALA A 343 12.95 -4.58 44.39
C ALA A 343 11.94 -3.40 44.41
N ARG A 344 11.96 -2.56 45.44
CA ARG A 344 11.17 -1.32 45.49
C ARG A 344 11.72 -0.27 44.52
N LEU A 345 13.03 -0.04 44.53
CA LEU A 345 13.70 0.93 43.66
C LEU A 345 13.58 0.51 42.18
N GLU A 346 13.69 -0.78 41.86
CA GLU A 346 13.44 -1.31 40.52
C GLU A 346 12.01 -1.02 40.05
N ARG A 347 10.99 -1.25 40.89
CA ARG A 347 9.60 -0.91 40.55
C ARG A 347 9.40 0.58 40.29
N LEU A 348 9.98 1.44 41.13
CA LEU A 348 9.93 2.90 40.94
C LEU A 348 10.65 3.32 39.65
N PHE A 349 11.83 2.77 39.40
CA PHE A 349 12.60 3.01 38.17
C PHE A 349 11.79 2.63 36.93
N LEU A 350 11.23 1.43 36.91
CA LEU A 350 10.40 0.94 35.80
C LEU A 350 9.14 1.81 35.60
N GLN A 351 8.51 2.27 36.68
CA GLN A 351 7.37 3.18 36.62
C GLN A 351 7.77 4.53 36.01
N CYS A 352 8.82 5.17 36.52
CA CYS A 352 9.31 6.45 35.99
C CYS A 352 9.71 6.32 34.51
N VAL A 353 10.37 5.22 34.13
CA VAL A 353 10.70 4.95 32.73
C VAL A 353 9.45 4.79 31.88
N GLN A 354 8.45 4.03 32.33
CA GLN A 354 7.16 3.88 31.63
C GLN A 354 6.40 5.21 31.48
N ASP A 355 6.48 6.07 32.48
CA ASP A 355 5.87 7.40 32.45
C ASP A 355 6.58 8.35 31.48
N ILE A 356 7.90 8.19 31.29
CA ILE A 356 8.69 8.96 30.31
C ILE A 356 8.42 8.46 28.88
N ILE A 357 8.50 7.16 28.63
CA ILE A 357 8.42 6.58 27.27
C ILE A 357 6.99 6.35 26.77
N GLY A 358 6.01 6.44 27.67
CA GLY A 358 4.62 6.10 27.39
C GLY A 358 4.46 4.71 26.76
N SER A 359 3.70 4.61 25.67
CA SER A 359 3.39 3.34 24.98
C SER A 359 4.14 3.12 23.66
N SER A 360 5.06 4.02 23.26
CA SER A 360 5.66 3.95 21.91
C SER A 360 6.97 4.69 21.69
N GLU A 361 7.69 5.10 22.74
CA GLU A 361 9.03 5.67 22.54
C GLU A 361 10.14 4.63 22.49
N ASP A 362 11.25 5.08 21.91
CA ASP A 362 12.42 4.30 21.52
C ASP A 362 13.27 3.95 22.76
N ILE A 363 12.93 2.83 23.41
CA ILE A 363 13.61 2.41 24.64
C ILE A 363 15.11 2.19 24.45
N GLU A 364 15.54 1.86 23.24
CA GLU A 364 16.96 1.78 22.89
C GLU A 364 17.63 3.17 22.93
N LEU A 365 16.91 4.22 22.52
CA LEU A 365 17.38 5.60 22.62
C LEU A 365 17.48 6.07 24.08
N LEU A 366 16.53 5.65 24.93
CA LEU A 366 16.58 5.95 26.36
C LEU A 366 17.76 5.24 27.02
N HIS A 367 17.92 3.95 26.71
CA HIS A 367 19.05 3.13 27.17
C HIS A 367 20.39 3.75 26.73
N ALA A 368 20.52 4.13 25.47
CA ALA A 368 21.72 4.80 24.95
C ALA A 368 22.02 6.13 25.65
N GLY A 369 20.99 6.94 25.92
CA GLY A 369 21.14 8.19 26.65
C GLY A 369 21.60 7.98 28.10
N LEU A 370 21.01 7.01 28.80
CA LEU A 370 21.39 6.64 30.17
C LEU A 370 22.78 6.03 30.24
N LEU A 371 23.18 5.20 29.26
CA LEU A 371 24.55 4.71 29.15
C LEU A 371 25.54 5.86 28.98
N ARG A 372 25.21 6.85 28.14
CA ARG A 372 26.06 8.02 27.95
C ARG A 372 26.14 8.90 29.20
N CYS A 373 25.05 9.03 29.95
CA CYS A 373 25.06 9.65 31.28
C CYS A 373 26.01 8.90 32.22
N ALA A 374 25.93 7.56 32.29
CA ALA A 374 26.82 6.74 33.10
C ALA A 374 28.29 6.87 32.72
N GLU A 375 28.62 6.94 31.42
CA GLU A 375 29.99 7.19 30.97
C GLU A 375 30.56 8.51 31.46
N LEU A 376 29.73 9.56 31.53
CA LEU A 376 30.16 10.91 31.93
C LEU A 376 30.18 11.13 33.45
N SER A 377 29.44 10.35 34.24
CA SER A 377 29.32 10.56 35.69
C SER A 377 29.83 9.41 36.55
N ASN A 378 29.39 8.16 36.32
CA ASN A 378 29.80 6.98 37.11
C ASN A 378 29.71 5.71 36.25
N GLN A 379 30.87 5.17 35.86
CA GLN A 379 30.95 3.98 35.00
C GLN A 379 30.39 2.72 35.64
N ASN A 380 30.33 2.63 36.99
CA ASN A 380 29.74 1.49 37.69
C ASN A 380 28.23 1.36 37.46
N LEU A 381 27.56 2.42 37.00
CA LEU A 381 26.12 2.39 36.68
C LEU A 381 25.84 1.76 35.31
N ARG A 382 26.85 1.59 34.44
CA ARG A 382 26.69 1.07 33.08
C ARG A 382 26.06 -0.34 33.02
N PRO A 383 26.49 -1.31 33.86
CA PRO A 383 25.85 -2.62 33.93
C PRO A 383 24.41 -2.53 34.44
N LEU A 384 24.17 -1.70 35.47
CA LEU A 384 22.86 -1.50 36.09
C LEU A 384 21.83 -0.92 35.12
N VAL A 385 22.22 0.06 34.30
CA VAL A 385 21.37 0.62 33.23
C VAL A 385 20.88 -0.48 32.30
N SER A 386 21.76 -1.43 31.94
CA SER A 386 21.40 -2.52 31.04
C SER A 386 20.55 -3.57 31.74
N GLU A 387 20.90 -3.98 32.96
CA GLU A 387 20.16 -4.98 33.74
C GLU A 387 18.73 -4.53 34.06
N LEU A 388 18.55 -3.30 34.54
CA LEU A 388 17.24 -2.79 34.96
C LEU A 388 16.32 -2.44 33.77
N LEU A 389 16.88 -2.08 32.61
CA LEU A 389 16.09 -1.85 31.40
C LEU A 389 15.86 -3.11 30.57
N PHE A 390 16.63 -4.19 30.79
CA PHE A 390 16.52 -5.43 30.02
C PHE A 390 15.10 -6.00 29.96
N PRO A 391 14.29 -6.02 31.06
CA PRO A 391 12.91 -6.50 30.98
C PRO A 391 12.02 -5.66 30.05
N LEU A 392 12.25 -4.35 29.99
CA LEU A 392 11.48 -3.46 29.12
C LEU A 392 11.98 -3.53 27.67
N ILE A 393 13.29 -3.62 27.46
CA ILE A 393 13.91 -3.82 26.15
C ILE A 393 13.45 -5.16 25.56
N SER A 394 13.53 -6.24 26.33
CA SER A 394 13.06 -7.58 25.91
C SER A 394 11.56 -7.58 25.62
N ARG A 395 10.72 -6.95 26.46
CA ARG A 395 9.27 -6.81 26.16
C ARG A 395 9.02 -5.99 24.91
N ALA A 396 9.78 -4.90 24.68
CA ALA A 396 9.66 -4.10 23.48
C ALA A 396 10.06 -4.91 22.23
N GLN A 397 11.15 -5.68 22.31
CA GLN A 397 11.63 -6.58 21.25
C GLN A 397 10.67 -7.76 20.99
N GLU A 398 10.08 -8.36 22.03
CA GLU A 398 9.04 -9.38 21.89
C GLU A 398 7.77 -8.82 21.22
N GLN A 399 7.38 -7.59 21.57
CA GLN A 399 6.30 -6.88 20.88
C GLN A 399 6.66 -6.53 19.42
N GLN A 400 7.95 -6.35 19.11
CA GLN A 400 8.50 -6.07 17.79
C GLN A 400 8.47 -7.30 16.87
N TYR A 401 8.63 -8.51 17.41
CA TYR A 401 8.79 -9.75 16.63
C TYR A 401 7.48 -10.46 16.26
N VAL A 402 6.47 -10.47 17.15
CA VAL A 402 5.23 -11.25 16.94
C VAL A 402 4.05 -10.38 16.47
N HIS A 403 4.11 -9.06 16.69
CA HIS A 403 2.94 -8.20 16.52
C HIS A 403 3.02 -7.16 15.41
N THR A 404 4.19 -6.69 14.98
CA THR A 404 4.24 -5.50 14.12
C THR A 404 3.92 -5.79 12.64
N LEU A 405 4.45 -6.85 12.03
CA LEU A 405 4.09 -7.21 10.65
C LEU A 405 2.61 -7.65 10.52
N ALA A 406 2.13 -8.45 11.47
CA ALA A 406 0.72 -8.84 11.53
C ALA A 406 -0.21 -7.66 11.84
N ARG A 407 0.21 -6.68 12.67
CA ARG A 407 -0.59 -5.46 12.94
C ARG A 407 -0.53 -4.46 11.81
N ILE A 408 0.59 -4.27 11.11
CA ILE A 408 0.69 -3.37 9.95
C ILE A 408 -0.19 -3.92 8.82
N SER A 409 -0.04 -5.20 8.47
CA SER A 409 -0.88 -5.84 7.47
C SER A 409 -2.38 -5.80 7.85
N LYS A 410 -2.72 -6.11 9.11
CA LYS A 410 -4.10 -6.03 9.61
C LYS A 410 -4.62 -4.60 9.73
N ARG A 411 -3.75 -3.60 9.91
CA ARG A 411 -4.10 -2.17 9.94
C ARG A 411 -4.27 -1.62 8.53
N GLU A 412 -3.49 -2.06 7.55
CA GLU A 412 -3.66 -1.77 6.12
C GLU A 412 -4.93 -2.45 5.56
N GLU A 413 -5.23 -3.68 5.98
CA GLU A 413 -6.46 -4.39 5.66
C GLU A 413 -7.67 -3.69 6.30
N MET A 414 -7.57 -3.33 7.59
CA MET A 414 -8.57 -2.53 8.30
C MET A 414 -8.76 -1.15 7.65
N LEU A 415 -7.67 -0.54 7.16
CA LEU A 415 -7.68 0.73 6.46
C LEU A 415 -8.37 0.65 5.12
N SER A 416 -8.06 -0.39 4.36
CA SER A 416 -8.70 -0.68 3.09
C SER A 416 -10.18 -0.96 3.31
N SER A 417 -10.52 -1.73 4.34
CA SER A 417 -11.90 -1.99 4.77
C SER A 417 -12.61 -0.70 5.22
N PHE A 418 -11.95 0.18 5.96
CA PHE A 418 -12.49 1.46 6.41
C PHE A 418 -12.71 2.43 5.23
N LYS A 419 -11.77 2.52 4.28
CA LYS A 419 -11.90 3.31 3.05
C LYS A 419 -13.06 2.83 2.18
N VAL A 420 -13.21 1.52 2.04
CA VAL A 420 -14.33 0.90 1.31
C VAL A 420 -15.65 1.25 1.99
N ALA A 421 -15.73 1.10 3.31
CA ALA A 421 -16.93 1.40 4.07
C ALA A 421 -17.25 2.90 4.14
N LEU A 422 -16.24 3.77 4.04
CA LEU A 422 -16.40 5.22 3.87
C LEU A 422 -17.15 5.58 2.59
N GLY A 423 -16.95 4.79 1.52
CA GLY A 423 -17.65 4.98 0.25
C GLY A 423 -19.12 4.54 0.26
N GLU A 424 -19.58 3.88 1.32
CA GLU A 424 -20.94 3.39 1.51
C GLU A 424 -21.76 4.29 2.49
N ILE A 425 -21.17 5.42 2.93
CA ILE A 425 -21.80 6.36 3.86
C ILE A 425 -22.62 7.40 3.10
N HIS A 426 -23.89 7.54 3.48
CA HIS A 426 -24.81 8.55 2.95
C HIS A 426 -25.40 9.47 4.03
N SER A 427 -24.97 9.33 5.29
CA SER A 427 -25.44 10.15 6.41
C SER A 427 -24.43 10.26 7.54
N TYR A 428 -24.54 11.33 8.34
CA TYR A 428 -23.70 11.55 9.52
C TYR A 428 -23.80 10.42 10.56
N ASN A 429 -24.99 9.83 10.75
CA ASN A 429 -25.17 8.68 11.66
C ASN A 429 -24.42 7.42 11.17
N GLN A 430 -24.35 7.19 9.86
CA GLN A 430 -23.56 6.08 9.29
C GLN A 430 -22.05 6.33 9.45
N LEU A 431 -21.60 7.58 9.28
CA LEU A 431 -20.22 7.97 9.56
C LEU A 431 -19.85 7.75 11.02
N GLN A 432 -20.72 8.15 11.95
CA GLN A 432 -20.51 7.88 13.39
C GLN A 432 -20.44 6.39 13.69
N THR A 433 -21.38 5.59 13.15
CA THR A 433 -21.40 4.13 13.33
C THR A 433 -20.13 3.48 12.79
N LEU A 434 -19.64 3.94 11.63
CA LEU A 434 -18.40 3.46 11.05
C LEU A 434 -17.19 3.83 11.91
N LEU A 435 -17.10 5.07 12.37
CA LEU A 435 -15.99 5.52 13.22
C LEU A 435 -15.92 4.75 14.54
N ILE A 436 -17.07 4.47 15.18
CA ILE A 436 -17.17 3.62 16.38
C ILE A 436 -16.71 2.19 16.09
N LYS A 437 -17.14 1.60 14.96
CA LYS A 437 -16.76 0.24 14.55
C LYS A 437 -15.24 0.04 14.43
N TYR A 438 -14.51 1.08 14.02
CA TYR A 438 -13.05 1.00 13.81
C TYR A 438 -12.22 1.67 14.92
N GLN A 439 -12.85 2.26 15.95
CA GLN A 439 -12.21 3.04 17.00
C GLN A 439 -11.12 2.27 17.79
N SER A 440 -11.41 1.02 18.15
CA SER A 440 -10.48 0.16 18.91
C SER A 440 -9.26 -0.25 18.09
N GLY A 441 -9.43 -0.43 16.78
CA GLY A 441 -8.37 -0.78 15.84
C GLY A 441 -7.34 0.33 15.63
N PHE A 442 -7.74 1.59 15.81
CA PHE A 442 -6.86 2.76 15.68
C PHE A 442 -6.21 3.22 17.01
N ARG A 443 -6.49 2.55 18.14
CA ARG A 443 -6.00 2.90 19.49
C ARG A 443 -6.33 4.35 19.93
N LEU A 444 -7.51 4.83 19.58
CA LEU A 444 -8.03 6.14 20.02
C LEU A 444 -8.80 6.01 21.36
N GLN A 445 -8.09 5.63 22.44
CA GLN A 445 -8.68 5.59 23.79
C GLN A 445 -8.60 6.98 24.44
N GLY A 446 -9.72 7.45 24.99
CA GLY A 446 -9.82 8.72 25.75
C GLY A 446 -10.55 9.87 25.02
N SER A 447 -10.86 9.74 23.74
CA SER A 447 -11.72 10.68 23.00
C SER A 447 -13.17 10.22 23.04
N SER A 448 -14.05 11.02 23.65
CA SER A 448 -15.49 10.79 23.73
C SER A 448 -16.11 10.73 22.33
N PHE A 449 -16.36 9.52 21.81
CA PHE A 449 -17.23 9.29 20.65
C PHE A 449 -18.57 8.76 21.17
N LEU A 450 -19.39 9.60 21.81
CA LEU A 450 -20.74 9.20 22.24
C LEU A 450 -21.78 10.33 22.08
N ALA A 451 -22.74 10.01 21.22
CA ALA A 451 -24.15 10.39 21.13
C ALA A 451 -24.68 11.61 21.90
N THR A 452 -25.38 12.49 21.17
CA THR A 452 -26.59 13.14 21.71
C THR A 452 -27.81 12.63 20.97
N LYS A 453 -28.77 12.15 21.77
CA LYS A 453 -30.04 11.50 21.42
C LYS A 453 -30.91 12.31 20.47
N GLY A 454 -31.64 11.57 19.62
CA GLY A 454 -33.05 11.83 19.30
C GLY A 454 -33.30 12.64 18.02
N GLU A 455 -33.68 11.96 16.95
CA GLU A 455 -35.05 11.99 16.40
C GLU A 455 -35.12 11.14 15.13
N THR A 456 -36.06 10.20 15.10
CA THR A 456 -36.40 9.34 13.96
C THR A 456 -37.08 10.15 12.87
N MET A 457 -36.57 10.09 11.64
CA MET A 457 -37.32 10.45 10.44
C MET A 457 -37.35 9.25 9.49
N SER A 458 -38.56 8.73 9.26
CA SER A 458 -38.86 7.73 8.24
C SER A 458 -39.00 8.40 6.87
N PHE A 459 -38.55 7.76 5.80
CA PHE A 459 -39.14 7.95 4.47
C PHE A 459 -39.29 6.61 3.74
N ALA A 460 -40.44 6.48 3.08
CA ALA A 460 -40.98 5.29 2.45
C ALA A 460 -40.75 5.27 0.92
N GLN A 461 -40.59 4.04 0.40
CA GLN A 461 -41.01 3.45 -0.89
C GLN A 461 -40.75 4.14 -2.27
N GLU A 462 -39.86 3.51 -3.08
CA GLU A 462 -39.92 2.99 -4.49
C GLU A 462 -40.67 3.75 -5.65
N PRO A 463 -40.45 3.52 -6.99
CA PRO A 463 -40.03 2.26 -7.70
C PRO A 463 -39.21 2.32 -9.05
N GLY A 464 -38.80 1.14 -9.58
CA GLY A 464 -38.49 0.84 -11.01
C GLY A 464 -37.04 0.35 -11.30
N ILE A 465 -36.70 -0.71 -12.06
CA ILE A 465 -37.14 -1.12 -13.42
C ILE A 465 -36.77 -2.61 -13.74
N HIS A 466 -37.67 -3.26 -14.50
CA HIS A 466 -37.71 -4.49 -15.34
C HIS A 466 -36.59 -5.55 -15.46
N SER A 467 -37.05 -6.82 -15.51
CA SER A 467 -36.32 -8.08 -15.74
C SER A 467 -36.14 -8.43 -17.23
N LEU A 468 -34.91 -8.68 -17.69
CA LEU A 468 -34.55 -9.16 -19.04
C LEU A 468 -34.42 -10.70 -19.14
N LYS A 469 -35.48 -11.45 -18.82
CA LYS A 469 -35.47 -12.93 -18.84
C LYS A 469 -35.69 -13.69 -20.17
N PRO A 470 -35.94 -13.13 -21.39
CA PRO A 470 -36.23 -13.99 -22.56
C PRO A 470 -35.17 -14.16 -23.67
N ILE A 471 -33.96 -13.59 -23.63
CA ILE A 471 -33.09 -13.56 -24.84
C ILE A 471 -32.15 -14.78 -25.01
N ILE A 472 -31.95 -15.63 -23.99
CA ILE A 472 -30.98 -16.75 -24.08
C ILE A 472 -31.66 -18.06 -24.53
N ARG A 473 -32.05 -18.13 -25.80
CA ARG A 473 -32.35 -19.40 -26.49
C ARG A 473 -31.83 -19.35 -27.92
N ASP A 474 -30.52 -19.54 -28.09
CA ASP A 474 -29.95 -19.93 -29.38
C ASP A 474 -28.96 -21.10 -29.20
N GLN A 475 -29.14 -22.15 -30.00
CA GLN A 475 -28.54 -23.48 -29.85
C GLN A 475 -27.15 -23.62 -30.52
N LYS A 476 -26.50 -22.53 -30.94
CA LYS A 476 -25.19 -22.59 -31.62
C LYS A 476 -23.96 -22.83 -30.72
N LEU A 477 -24.11 -22.84 -29.40
CA LEU A 477 -22.99 -22.97 -28.44
C LEU A 477 -22.54 -24.41 -28.12
N LEU A 478 -23.18 -25.44 -28.72
CA LEU A 478 -22.85 -26.85 -28.45
C LEU A 478 -21.70 -27.42 -29.32
N GLY A 479 -21.19 -26.68 -30.32
CA GLY A 479 -20.14 -27.16 -31.24
C GLY A 479 -18.70 -27.16 -30.69
N TYR A 480 -18.43 -26.42 -29.61
CA TYR A 480 -17.06 -26.16 -29.12
C TYR A 480 -16.49 -27.26 -28.24
N LEU A 481 -17.33 -28.19 -27.81
CA LEU A 481 -16.92 -29.33 -27.02
C LEU A 481 -16.28 -30.42 -27.91
N HIS A 482 -15.72 -30.18 -29.11
CA HIS A 482 -15.23 -31.26 -30.01
C HIS A 482 -13.80 -31.09 -30.60
N LEU A 483 -13.04 -30.11 -30.11
CA LEU A 483 -11.84 -29.60 -30.78
C LEU A 483 -10.54 -30.29 -30.34
N GLN A 484 -9.56 -30.37 -31.26
CA GLN A 484 -8.17 -30.79 -30.99
C GLN A 484 -7.39 -29.63 -30.32
N PRO A 485 -6.38 -29.83 -29.47
CA PRO A 485 -5.74 -28.79 -28.62
C PRO A 485 -5.05 -27.69 -29.42
N SER A 486 -4.54 -27.99 -30.62
CA SER A 486 -4.08 -26.97 -31.58
C SER A 486 -5.23 -26.13 -32.14
N GLN A 487 -6.45 -26.67 -32.16
CA GLN A 487 -7.69 -25.98 -32.52
C GLN A 487 -8.35 -25.31 -31.30
N TRP A 488 -8.00 -25.65 -30.06
CA TRP A 488 -8.50 -24.92 -28.88
C TRP A 488 -7.96 -23.50 -28.89
N GLU A 489 -6.70 -23.29 -29.28
CA GLU A 489 -6.10 -21.96 -29.40
C GLU A 489 -6.70 -21.15 -30.56
N ALA A 490 -6.89 -21.77 -31.73
CA ALA A 490 -7.54 -21.12 -32.88
C ALA A 490 -9.01 -20.81 -32.57
N SER A 491 -9.76 -21.76 -31.99
CA SER A 491 -11.16 -21.58 -31.64
C SER A 491 -11.37 -20.65 -30.45
N LEU A 492 -10.38 -20.53 -29.56
CA LEU A 492 -10.43 -19.62 -28.44
C LEU A 492 -10.40 -18.19 -28.94
N LEU A 493 -9.43 -17.93 -29.83
CA LEU A 493 -9.34 -16.68 -30.54
C LEU A 493 -10.60 -16.51 -31.40
N GLU A 494 -11.09 -17.51 -32.13
CA GLU A 494 -12.37 -17.45 -32.86
C GLU A 494 -13.59 -17.23 -31.94
N THR A 495 -13.64 -17.74 -30.71
CA THR A 495 -14.80 -17.63 -29.80
C THR A 495 -14.81 -16.28 -29.09
N LEU A 496 -13.65 -15.80 -28.62
CA LEU A 496 -13.43 -14.40 -28.26
C LEU A 496 -13.66 -13.49 -29.49
N CYS A 497 -13.41 -13.98 -30.71
CA CYS A 497 -13.60 -13.22 -31.94
C CYS A 497 -15.03 -13.23 -32.49
N VAL A 498 -15.85 -14.24 -32.22
CA VAL A 498 -17.27 -14.36 -32.61
C VAL A 498 -18.13 -13.58 -31.63
N TYR A 499 -17.79 -13.59 -30.34
CA TYR A 499 -18.42 -12.72 -29.34
C TYR A 499 -18.03 -11.23 -29.50
N ILE A 500 -16.99 -10.93 -30.31
CA ILE A 500 -16.46 -9.57 -30.49
C ILE A 500 -16.33 -9.15 -31.99
N GLY A 501 -16.91 -9.87 -32.96
CA GLY A 501 -16.96 -9.50 -34.42
C GLY A 501 -15.69 -9.75 -35.30
N ASP A 502 -15.83 -10.53 -36.37
CA ASP A 502 -14.88 -11.45 -37.04
C ASP A 502 -13.66 -10.90 -37.85
N ALA A 503 -12.58 -11.70 -37.95
CA ALA A 503 -11.34 -11.43 -38.72
C ALA A 503 -10.78 -12.68 -39.44
N ALA A 504 -11.65 -13.59 -39.89
CA ALA A 504 -11.30 -14.83 -40.59
C ALA A 504 -10.46 -14.68 -41.89
N TYR A 505 -10.25 -13.46 -42.40
CA TYR A 505 -9.51 -13.22 -43.63
C TYR A 505 -7.97 -13.22 -43.47
N HIS A 506 -7.42 -12.97 -42.26
CA HIS A 506 -6.01 -12.57 -42.15
C HIS A 506 -5.01 -13.64 -41.69
N ILE A 507 -5.45 -14.79 -41.17
CA ILE A 507 -4.54 -15.86 -40.73
C ILE A 507 -4.10 -16.79 -41.87
N GLN A 508 -4.77 -16.78 -43.04
CA GLN A 508 -4.24 -17.43 -44.24
C GLN A 508 -2.84 -16.93 -44.64
N ARG A 509 -2.42 -15.75 -44.14
CA ARG A 509 -1.11 -15.16 -44.42
C ARG A 509 -0.01 -15.51 -43.39
N LEU A 510 -0.37 -15.89 -42.15
CA LEU A 510 0.58 -16.18 -41.07
C LEU A 510 1.05 -17.65 -41.03
N ASN A 511 0.46 -18.53 -41.83
CA ASN A 511 0.80 -19.96 -41.90
C ASN A 511 1.86 -20.32 -42.96
N LYS A 512 2.74 -19.40 -43.38
CA LYS A 512 3.94 -19.83 -44.12
C LYS A 512 5.04 -20.24 -43.14
N PRO A 513 5.51 -21.51 -43.18
CA PRO A 513 6.57 -21.96 -42.29
C PRO A 513 7.87 -21.27 -42.68
N HIS A 514 8.47 -20.50 -41.76
CA HIS A 514 9.88 -20.11 -41.91
C HIS A 514 10.75 -21.30 -41.52
N ALA A 515 11.50 -21.76 -42.52
CA ALA A 515 12.51 -22.80 -42.40
C ALA A 515 13.62 -22.40 -41.41
N SER A 516 14.20 -23.44 -40.83
CA SER A 516 15.37 -23.48 -39.95
C SER A 516 16.51 -22.48 -40.28
N SER A 517 17.21 -22.09 -39.21
CA SER A 517 18.54 -21.48 -39.11
C SER A 517 18.59 -19.96 -38.89
N GLN A 518 18.91 -19.56 -37.65
CA GLN A 518 20.05 -18.72 -37.24
C GLN A 518 19.88 -18.27 -35.78
N GLN A 519 21.00 -18.16 -35.05
CA GLN A 519 21.09 -17.84 -33.62
C GLN A 519 20.43 -16.50 -33.26
N PRO A 520 19.87 -16.31 -32.05
CA PRO A 520 19.27 -15.04 -31.68
C PRO A 520 20.34 -14.03 -31.27
N SER A 521 20.49 -12.98 -32.08
CA SER A 521 21.19 -11.75 -31.77
C SER A 521 20.48 -10.96 -30.68
N THR A 522 21.26 -10.35 -29.79
CA THR A 522 20.88 -9.27 -28.89
C THR A 522 20.44 -8.05 -29.71
N ASP A 523 19.13 -7.84 -29.87
CA ASP A 523 18.49 -6.51 -29.99
C ASP A 523 17.00 -6.64 -30.36
N LYS A 524 16.18 -5.81 -29.71
CA LYS A 524 14.73 -5.59 -29.89
C LYS A 524 13.79 -6.65 -29.28
N VAL A 525 13.30 -6.32 -28.08
CA VAL A 525 12.07 -6.91 -27.52
C VAL A 525 10.90 -6.49 -28.43
N GLN A 526 10.43 -7.39 -29.28
CA GLN A 526 9.14 -7.25 -29.94
C GLN A 526 8.05 -7.46 -28.89
N THR A 527 7.38 -6.38 -28.49
CA THR A 527 6.15 -6.46 -27.68
C THR A 527 5.04 -7.09 -28.51
N ALA A 528 4.31 -8.05 -27.93
CA ALA A 528 3.41 -8.94 -28.65
C ALA A 528 2.11 -8.25 -29.14
N ASP A 529 1.22 -9.03 -29.76
CA ASP A 529 -0.05 -8.57 -30.32
C ASP A 529 -1.00 -8.05 -29.22
N ILE A 530 -1.44 -6.79 -29.34
CA ILE A 530 -2.39 -6.17 -28.42
C ILE A 530 -3.65 -5.75 -29.19
N TYR A 531 -4.82 -6.07 -28.62
CA TYR A 531 -6.11 -5.81 -29.26
C TYR A 531 -6.86 -4.73 -28.47
N LEU A 532 -7.21 -3.63 -29.16
CA LEU A 532 -7.96 -2.48 -28.62
C LEU A 532 -9.38 -2.46 -29.23
N TYR A 533 -10.40 -2.24 -28.41
CA TYR A 533 -11.84 -2.29 -28.80
C TYR A 533 -12.53 -0.94 -28.55
N GLY A 534 -13.18 -0.32 -29.55
CA GLY A 534 -13.42 1.14 -29.72
C GLY A 534 -14.21 1.99 -28.68
N ALA A 535 -14.71 3.16 -29.11
CA ALA A 535 -15.35 4.20 -28.28
C ALA A 535 -16.90 4.22 -28.35
N PRO A 536 -17.61 4.68 -27.29
CA PRO A 536 -19.09 4.74 -27.27
C PRO A 536 -19.66 5.73 -28.33
N PRO A 537 -20.84 5.52 -28.94
CA PRO A 537 -21.90 4.57 -28.57
C PRO A 537 -22.16 3.42 -29.59
N GLN A 538 -21.18 3.01 -30.41
CA GLN A 538 -21.42 2.03 -31.48
C GLN A 538 -20.51 0.80 -31.38
N GLU A 539 -21.01 -0.22 -30.65
CA GLU A 539 -20.69 -1.66 -30.68
C GLU A 539 -19.22 -2.15 -30.53
N LEU A 540 -19.05 -3.21 -29.71
CA LEU A 540 -17.83 -4.01 -29.53
C LEU A 540 -17.29 -4.68 -30.82
N SER A 541 -17.99 -4.53 -31.95
CA SER A 541 -17.70 -5.14 -33.25
C SER A 541 -16.66 -4.38 -34.08
N ASN A 542 -16.35 -3.10 -33.78
CA ASN A 542 -15.34 -2.31 -34.49
C ASN A 542 -13.95 -2.39 -33.82
N ARG A 543 -12.94 -2.94 -34.53
CA ARG A 543 -11.59 -3.24 -34.01
C ARG A 543 -10.47 -2.53 -34.78
N THR A 544 -9.37 -2.25 -34.08
CA THR A 544 -8.05 -1.98 -34.68
C THR A 544 -7.01 -2.90 -34.04
N LYS A 545 -6.57 -3.96 -34.75
CA LYS A 545 -5.37 -4.73 -34.35
C LYS A 545 -4.16 -3.84 -34.57
N GLN A 546 -3.40 -3.60 -33.51
CA GLN A 546 -2.15 -2.85 -33.60
C GLN A 546 -1.06 -3.64 -32.88
N THR A 547 -0.03 -4.01 -33.63
CA THR A 547 1.16 -4.63 -33.06
C THR A 547 2.13 -3.50 -32.76
N PHE A 548 2.56 -3.42 -31.51
CA PHE A 548 3.43 -2.35 -31.05
C PHE A 548 4.86 -2.83 -31.01
N THR A 549 5.79 -2.01 -31.48
CA THR A 549 7.23 -2.33 -31.44
C THR A 549 7.90 -1.91 -30.14
N ASN A 550 7.20 -1.09 -29.34
CA ASN A 550 7.59 -0.72 -27.99
C ASN A 550 6.36 -0.28 -27.16
N PHE A 551 6.54 -0.18 -25.84
CA PHE A 551 5.48 0.18 -24.89
C PHE A 551 4.94 1.61 -25.09
N GLU A 552 5.76 2.55 -25.56
CA GLU A 552 5.33 3.94 -25.81
C GLU A 552 4.30 4.04 -26.95
N GLN A 553 4.48 3.24 -28.00
CA GLN A 553 3.51 3.15 -29.10
C GLN A 553 2.18 2.57 -28.63
N LEU A 554 2.22 1.57 -27.73
CA LEU A 554 1.03 1.02 -27.11
C LEU A 554 0.29 2.07 -26.29
N VAL A 555 1.01 2.83 -25.45
CA VAL A 555 0.43 3.91 -24.65
C VAL A 555 -0.25 4.95 -25.54
N ALA A 556 0.41 5.37 -26.62
CA ALA A 556 -0.16 6.33 -27.57
C ALA A 556 -1.47 5.81 -28.21
N ALA A 557 -1.46 4.55 -28.66
CA ALA A 557 -2.63 3.94 -29.27
C ALA A 557 -3.78 3.70 -28.29
N VAL A 558 -3.48 3.32 -27.05
CA VAL A 558 -4.48 3.15 -26.00
C VAL A 558 -5.14 4.49 -25.65
N LEU A 559 -4.35 5.57 -25.58
CA LEU A 559 -4.85 6.94 -25.37
C LEU A 559 -5.78 7.40 -26.49
N GLU A 560 -5.44 7.07 -27.74
CA GLU A 560 -6.23 7.40 -28.92
C GLU A 560 -7.52 6.56 -29.02
N ALA A 561 -7.42 5.24 -28.83
CA ALA A 561 -8.52 4.31 -29.11
C ALA A 561 -9.58 4.21 -28.00
N LYS A 562 -9.25 4.58 -26.75
CA LYS A 562 -10.12 4.44 -25.56
C LYS A 562 -10.78 3.05 -25.45
N PRO A 563 -9.97 2.00 -25.24
CA PRO A 563 -10.42 0.62 -25.36
C PRO A 563 -11.45 0.21 -24.29
N LEU A 564 -12.46 -0.58 -24.66
CA LEU A 564 -13.40 -1.23 -23.73
C LEU A 564 -12.80 -2.43 -22.99
N ALA A 565 -11.81 -3.09 -23.59
CA ALA A 565 -11.01 -4.15 -22.98
C ALA A 565 -9.62 -4.18 -23.63
N ILE A 566 -8.61 -4.66 -22.91
CA ILE A 566 -7.26 -4.87 -23.44
C ILE A 566 -6.93 -6.35 -23.31
N LEU A 567 -6.66 -7.02 -24.42
CA LEU A 567 -6.19 -8.41 -24.43
C LEU A 567 -4.72 -8.46 -24.81
N THR A 568 -3.94 -9.19 -24.03
CA THR A 568 -2.49 -9.30 -24.17
C THR A 568 -2.02 -10.68 -23.74
N ASP A 569 -0.88 -11.16 -24.26
CA ASP A 569 -0.16 -12.33 -23.76
C ASP A 569 1.23 -11.99 -23.19
N SER A 570 1.63 -10.71 -23.24
CA SER A 570 3.02 -10.32 -23.03
C SER A 570 3.23 -9.19 -22.02
N LEU A 571 2.20 -8.41 -21.67
CA LEU A 571 2.39 -7.28 -20.76
C LEU A 571 2.78 -7.77 -19.36
N SER A 572 3.90 -7.24 -18.86
CA SER A 572 4.36 -7.42 -17.50
C SER A 572 3.46 -6.69 -16.50
N ALA A 573 3.55 -7.08 -15.22
CA ALA A 573 2.83 -6.39 -14.15
C ALA A 573 3.14 -4.88 -14.10
N VAL A 574 4.39 -4.51 -14.39
CA VAL A 574 4.83 -3.10 -14.43
C VAL A 574 4.20 -2.36 -15.60
N GLU A 575 4.25 -2.92 -16.81
CA GLU A 575 3.63 -2.31 -17.99
C GLU A 575 2.10 -2.18 -17.83
N ILE A 576 1.47 -3.13 -17.13
CA ILE A 576 0.06 -3.01 -16.77
C ILE A 576 -0.17 -1.85 -15.79
N MET A 577 0.68 -1.70 -14.77
CA MET A 577 0.58 -0.57 -13.83
C MET A 577 0.82 0.77 -14.52
N ASP A 578 1.76 0.83 -15.47
CA ASP A 578 2.01 1.99 -16.30
C ASP A 578 0.82 2.29 -17.21
N LEU A 579 0.21 1.27 -17.83
CA LEU A 579 -1.05 1.45 -18.55
C LEU A 579 -2.15 1.97 -17.65
N ARG A 580 -2.29 1.44 -16.42
CA ARG A 580 -3.30 1.88 -15.43
C ARG A 580 -3.07 3.31 -14.93
N SER A 581 -1.87 3.87 -15.10
CA SER A 581 -1.60 5.27 -14.79
C SER A 581 -2.28 6.23 -15.78
N LEU A 582 -2.64 5.73 -16.97
CA LEU A 582 -3.38 6.48 -17.98
C LEU A 582 -4.85 6.64 -17.56
N THR A 583 -5.42 7.82 -17.77
CA THR A 583 -6.78 8.15 -17.29
C THR A 583 -7.89 7.34 -17.93
N ASN A 584 -7.69 6.84 -19.15
CA ASN A 584 -8.70 6.13 -19.94
C ASN A 584 -8.65 4.59 -19.84
N THR A 585 -7.73 4.04 -19.06
CA THR A 585 -7.53 2.59 -18.89
C THR A 585 -7.80 2.11 -17.47
N LYS A 586 -8.00 3.01 -16.50
CA LYS A 586 -8.12 2.67 -15.06
C LYS A 586 -9.17 1.59 -14.77
N THR A 587 -10.26 1.58 -15.52
CA THR A 587 -11.37 0.64 -15.36
C THR A 587 -11.49 -0.37 -16.50
N VAL A 588 -10.58 -0.32 -17.47
CA VAL A 588 -10.63 -1.19 -18.65
C VAL A 588 -10.16 -2.59 -18.25
N PRO A 589 -10.98 -3.64 -18.36
CA PRO A 589 -10.51 -5.00 -18.04
C PRO A 589 -9.31 -5.36 -18.91
N ILE A 590 -8.23 -5.80 -18.26
CA ILE A 590 -7.03 -6.29 -18.96
C ILE A 590 -7.02 -7.80 -18.83
N VAL A 591 -7.16 -8.52 -19.93
CA VAL A 591 -7.09 -9.98 -19.95
C VAL A 591 -5.70 -10.40 -20.39
N ILE A 592 -4.96 -11.04 -19.49
CA ILE A 592 -3.66 -11.62 -19.81
C ILE A 592 -3.88 -13.08 -20.18
N HIS A 593 -3.68 -13.42 -21.44
CA HIS A 593 -3.80 -14.79 -21.92
C HIS A 593 -2.43 -15.47 -22.03
N LYS A 594 -2.20 -16.52 -21.26
CA LYS A 594 -0.99 -17.35 -21.37
C LYS A 594 -1.34 -18.83 -21.43
N ARG A 595 -0.59 -19.58 -22.24
CA ARG A 595 -0.71 -21.05 -22.31
C ARG A 595 -0.30 -21.72 -21.02
N ARG A 596 0.71 -21.17 -20.34
CA ARG A 596 1.23 -21.63 -19.06
C ARG A 596 1.59 -20.44 -18.21
N TRP A 597 1.34 -20.59 -16.92
CA TRP A 597 1.70 -19.64 -15.89
C TRP A 597 2.87 -20.18 -15.09
N SER A 598 3.84 -19.33 -14.79
CA SER A 598 4.95 -19.65 -13.90
C SER A 598 4.59 -19.35 -12.44
N ASN A 599 5.26 -20.01 -11.50
CA ASN A 599 5.01 -19.80 -10.07
C ASN A 599 5.33 -18.37 -9.62
N GLN A 600 6.29 -17.70 -10.25
CA GLN A 600 6.69 -16.32 -9.93
C GLN A 600 5.65 -15.28 -10.38
N GLU A 601 4.90 -15.58 -11.45
CA GLU A 601 3.80 -14.72 -11.92
C GLU A 601 2.61 -14.72 -10.96
N GLY A 602 2.50 -15.81 -10.18
CA GLY A 602 1.61 -15.95 -9.05
C GLY A 602 1.64 -14.76 -8.12
N GLU A 603 2.85 -14.31 -7.78
CA GLU A 603 3.11 -13.27 -6.78
C GLU A 603 2.97 -11.85 -7.33
N THR A 604 3.04 -11.68 -8.66
CA THR A 604 3.06 -10.36 -9.30
C THR A 604 1.68 -9.93 -9.80
N TYR A 605 0.95 -10.81 -10.52
CA TYR A 605 -0.34 -10.43 -11.11
C TYR A 605 -1.52 -10.50 -10.14
N HIS A 606 -1.43 -11.22 -9.02
CA HIS A 606 -2.56 -11.35 -8.10
C HIS A 606 -2.99 -10.01 -7.49
N ASN A 607 -2.05 -9.08 -7.28
CA ASN A 607 -2.34 -7.77 -6.69
C ASN A 607 -2.82 -6.72 -7.70
N LEU A 608 -2.90 -7.06 -8.99
CA LEU A 608 -3.29 -6.10 -10.02
C LEU A 608 -4.81 -6.08 -10.18
N SER A 609 -5.42 -4.92 -9.91
CA SER A 609 -6.86 -4.71 -10.02
C SER A 609 -7.34 -4.78 -11.47
N GLN A 610 -8.54 -5.36 -11.66
CA GLN A 610 -9.21 -5.47 -12.97
C GLN A 610 -8.37 -6.14 -14.07
N VAL A 611 -7.37 -6.91 -13.67
CA VAL A 611 -6.61 -7.83 -14.54
C VAL A 611 -7.24 -9.20 -14.42
N LEU A 612 -7.61 -9.84 -15.52
CA LEU A 612 -8.09 -11.21 -15.54
C LEU A 612 -7.00 -12.12 -16.10
N LEU A 613 -6.68 -13.17 -15.35
CA LEU A 613 -5.75 -14.21 -15.81
C LEU A 613 -6.52 -15.21 -16.64
N CYS A 614 -6.03 -15.47 -17.83
CA CYS A 614 -6.71 -16.30 -18.79
C CYS A 614 -5.74 -17.37 -19.30
N ASP A 615 -6.16 -18.62 -19.23
CA ASP A 615 -5.48 -19.74 -19.85
C ASP A 615 -6.44 -20.43 -20.82
N PRO A 616 -5.96 -21.37 -21.67
CA PRO A 616 -6.83 -22.02 -22.64
C PRO A 616 -8.06 -22.74 -22.05
N ALA A 617 -8.04 -23.10 -20.75
CA ALA A 617 -9.15 -23.78 -20.10
C ALA A 617 -10.30 -22.82 -19.74
N LEU A 618 -9.98 -21.62 -19.25
CA LEU A 618 -10.95 -20.53 -19.00
C LEU A 618 -11.49 -19.97 -20.29
N ALA A 619 -10.58 -19.72 -21.21
CA ALA A 619 -10.82 -18.86 -22.34
C ALA A 619 -11.90 -19.46 -23.28
N GLY A 620 -11.93 -20.79 -23.43
CA GLY A 620 -12.95 -21.51 -24.21
C GLY A 620 -14.27 -21.77 -23.47
N SER A 621 -14.51 -21.11 -22.32
CA SER A 621 -15.67 -21.36 -21.48
C SER A 621 -16.71 -20.24 -21.60
N LYS A 622 -17.98 -20.65 -21.74
CA LYS A 622 -19.10 -19.70 -21.79
C LYS A 622 -19.15 -18.80 -20.54
N GLY A 623 -18.94 -19.37 -19.35
CA GLY A 623 -18.98 -18.61 -18.10
C GLY A 623 -17.92 -17.49 -18.03
N PHE A 624 -16.70 -17.73 -18.52
CA PHE A 624 -15.66 -16.71 -18.56
C PHE A 624 -15.97 -15.60 -19.58
N LEU A 625 -16.56 -15.96 -20.71
CA LEU A 625 -17.00 -15.01 -21.74
C LEU A 625 -18.15 -14.13 -21.24
N ASP A 626 -19.18 -14.75 -20.65
CA ASP A 626 -20.31 -14.03 -20.02
C ASP A 626 -19.80 -13.06 -18.93
N ARG A 627 -18.74 -13.45 -18.20
CA ARG A 627 -18.10 -12.59 -17.20
C ARG A 627 -17.35 -11.41 -17.83
N LEU A 628 -16.57 -11.65 -18.88
CA LEU A 628 -15.84 -10.59 -19.58
C LEU A 628 -16.81 -9.59 -20.22
N GLU A 629 -17.89 -10.07 -20.84
CA GLU A 629 -18.97 -9.23 -21.38
C GLU A 629 -19.58 -8.36 -20.28
N GLY A 630 -19.93 -8.98 -19.13
CA GLY A 630 -20.47 -8.24 -18.00
C GLY A 630 -19.54 -7.13 -17.49
N LEU A 631 -18.22 -7.37 -17.42
CA LEU A 631 -17.25 -6.35 -16.99
C LEU A 631 -17.16 -5.17 -17.95
N VAL A 632 -17.40 -5.40 -19.24
CA VAL A 632 -17.41 -4.36 -20.26
C VAL A 632 -18.75 -3.59 -20.25
N SER A 633 -19.86 -4.27 -19.92
CA SER A 633 -21.23 -3.77 -20.11
C SER A 633 -21.95 -3.30 -18.83
N GLU A 634 -21.24 -2.80 -17.80
CA GLU A 634 -21.78 -2.23 -16.54
C GLU A 634 -21.82 -3.15 -15.28
N THR A 635 -21.25 -4.36 -15.31
CA THR A 635 -21.14 -5.20 -14.10
C THR A 635 -19.89 -4.82 -13.31
N GLN A 636 -20.04 -4.54 -12.01
CA GLN A 636 -18.88 -4.17 -11.19
C GLN A 636 -17.83 -5.31 -11.12
N PRO A 637 -16.52 -4.97 -11.21
CA PRO A 637 -15.46 -5.91 -10.95
C PRO A 637 -15.47 -6.36 -9.48
N LEU A 638 -14.87 -7.51 -9.19
CA LEU A 638 -14.64 -7.90 -7.80
C LEU A 638 -13.75 -6.86 -7.12
N LYS A 639 -13.99 -6.64 -5.81
CA LYS A 639 -13.11 -5.82 -4.97
C LYS A 639 -11.68 -6.37 -5.06
N ASP A 640 -10.67 -5.51 -5.02
CA ASP A 640 -9.27 -5.90 -5.28
C ASP A 640 -8.78 -7.07 -4.41
N THR A 641 -9.13 -7.10 -3.13
CA THR A 641 -8.79 -8.22 -2.24
C THR A 641 -9.46 -9.52 -2.67
N ALA A 642 -10.72 -9.44 -3.09
CA ALA A 642 -11.50 -10.58 -3.56
C ALA A 642 -10.99 -11.11 -4.91
N SER A 643 -10.63 -10.21 -5.83
CA SER A 643 -9.97 -10.54 -7.11
C SER A 643 -8.57 -11.14 -6.87
N ALA A 644 -7.79 -10.59 -5.94
CA ALA A 644 -6.48 -11.11 -5.57
C ALA A 644 -6.56 -12.53 -5.01
N MET A 645 -7.52 -12.78 -4.12
CA MET A 645 -7.78 -14.11 -3.59
C MET A 645 -8.29 -15.06 -4.68
N ALA A 646 -9.13 -14.61 -5.61
CA ALA A 646 -9.53 -15.42 -6.77
C ALA A 646 -8.33 -15.82 -7.65
N LYS A 647 -7.37 -14.91 -7.84
CA LYS A 647 -6.10 -15.19 -8.55
C LYS A 647 -5.20 -16.11 -7.76
N GLN A 648 -5.12 -15.98 -6.43
CA GLN A 648 -4.41 -16.95 -5.59
C GLN A 648 -5.02 -18.35 -5.70
N ILE A 649 -6.36 -18.46 -5.73
CA ILE A 649 -7.05 -19.73 -6.03
C ILE A 649 -6.63 -20.24 -7.42
N PHE A 650 -6.63 -19.38 -8.45
CA PHE A 650 -6.18 -19.75 -9.81
C PHE A 650 -4.75 -20.33 -9.81
N PHE A 651 -3.79 -19.66 -9.17
CA PHE A 651 -2.40 -20.16 -9.10
C PHE A 651 -2.24 -21.41 -8.24
N ALA A 652 -2.99 -21.53 -7.14
CA ALA A 652 -2.98 -22.75 -6.32
C ALA A 652 -3.51 -23.96 -7.11
N LEU A 653 -4.53 -23.76 -7.96
CA LEU A 653 -5.03 -24.79 -8.88
C LEU A 653 -3.99 -25.15 -9.94
N HIS A 654 -3.29 -24.17 -10.51
CA HIS A 654 -2.17 -24.39 -11.43
C HIS A 654 -1.01 -25.17 -10.79
N ARG A 655 -0.74 -24.97 -9.50
CA ARG A 655 0.35 -25.68 -8.80
C ARG A 655 -0.02 -27.14 -8.50
N ARG A 656 -1.30 -27.43 -8.28
CA ARG A 656 -1.78 -28.74 -7.80
C ARG A 656 -2.56 -29.53 -8.86
N PHE A 657 -2.61 -29.07 -10.11
CA PHE A 657 -3.53 -29.65 -11.09
C PHE A 657 -3.23 -31.12 -11.39
N ASP A 658 -1.97 -31.56 -11.30
CA ASP A 658 -1.52 -32.91 -11.63
C ASP A 658 -1.71 -33.93 -10.49
N THR A 659 -2.19 -33.48 -9.33
CA THR A 659 -2.39 -34.33 -8.14
C THR A 659 -3.85 -34.27 -7.66
N PRO A 660 -4.47 -35.40 -7.27
CA PRO A 660 -5.79 -35.38 -6.65
C PRO A 660 -5.75 -34.68 -5.29
N PHE A 661 -6.73 -33.81 -5.02
CA PHE A 661 -6.93 -33.17 -3.72
C PHE A 661 -8.42 -32.88 -3.49
N ALA A 662 -8.79 -32.68 -2.23
CA ALA A 662 -10.13 -32.31 -1.80
C ALA A 662 -10.27 -30.78 -1.65
N ARG A 663 -11.50 -30.29 -1.74
CA ARG A 663 -11.80 -28.84 -1.70
C ARG A 663 -11.36 -28.19 -0.38
N TRP A 664 -11.54 -28.89 0.73
CA TRP A 664 -11.11 -28.42 2.05
C TRP A 664 -9.59 -28.25 2.15
N GLU A 665 -8.79 -29.06 1.45
CA GLU A 665 -7.32 -28.92 1.46
C GLU A 665 -6.88 -27.62 0.79
N LEU A 666 -7.54 -27.26 -0.32
CA LEU A 666 -7.29 -26.00 -1.02
C LEU A 666 -7.79 -24.80 -0.21
N ALA A 667 -8.94 -24.94 0.45
CA ALA A 667 -9.52 -23.90 1.30
C ALA A 667 -8.64 -23.65 2.55
N GLN A 668 -8.17 -24.71 3.21
CA GLN A 668 -7.28 -24.62 4.36
C GLN A 668 -5.93 -23.97 4.02
N GLU A 669 -5.33 -24.36 2.89
CA GLU A 669 -4.08 -23.79 2.39
C GLU A 669 -4.16 -22.27 2.19
N LEU A 670 -5.31 -21.81 1.70
CA LEU A 670 -5.56 -20.39 1.41
C LEU A 670 -6.23 -19.64 2.57
N GLY A 671 -6.49 -20.29 3.71
CA GLY A 671 -7.16 -19.69 4.86
C GLY A 671 -8.61 -19.30 4.61
N LEU A 672 -9.30 -19.98 3.69
CA LEU A 672 -10.67 -19.70 3.27
C LEU A 672 -11.66 -20.78 3.73
N SER A 673 -12.94 -20.43 3.80
CA SER A 673 -14.00 -21.45 3.83
C SER A 673 -14.19 -22.02 2.42
N GLU A 674 -14.60 -23.28 2.34
CA GLU A 674 -14.85 -23.95 1.06
C GLU A 674 -15.86 -23.20 0.19
N ASP A 675 -16.94 -22.70 0.80
CA ASP A 675 -18.00 -21.95 0.13
C ASP A 675 -17.55 -20.59 -0.35
N TYR A 676 -16.78 -19.87 0.46
CA TYR A 676 -16.23 -18.59 0.05
C TYR A 676 -15.30 -18.75 -1.15
N LEU A 677 -14.42 -19.77 -1.15
CA LEU A 677 -13.54 -20.09 -2.26
C LEU A 677 -14.30 -20.32 -3.59
N THR A 678 -15.46 -21.00 -3.55
CA THR A 678 -16.25 -21.26 -4.77
C THR A 678 -17.01 -20.03 -5.25
N VAL A 679 -17.60 -19.26 -4.32
CA VAL A 679 -18.27 -18.00 -4.64
C VAL A 679 -17.30 -17.01 -5.28
N LEU A 680 -16.10 -16.91 -4.69
CA LEU A 680 -15.07 -15.97 -5.11
C LEU A 680 -14.53 -16.27 -6.50
N PHE A 681 -14.15 -17.52 -6.75
CA PHE A 681 -13.61 -17.93 -8.04
C PHE A 681 -14.67 -17.81 -9.16
N LYS A 682 -15.93 -18.12 -8.86
CA LYS A 682 -17.04 -17.97 -9.80
C LYS A 682 -17.36 -16.51 -10.11
N ALA A 683 -17.26 -15.62 -9.13
CA ALA A 683 -17.45 -14.20 -9.35
C ALA A 683 -16.33 -13.57 -10.20
N GLU A 684 -15.10 -14.10 -10.14
CA GLU A 684 -13.97 -13.59 -10.95
C GLU A 684 -13.95 -14.16 -12.35
N TYR A 685 -14.10 -15.48 -12.47
CA TYR A 685 -13.86 -16.20 -13.73
C TYR A 685 -15.12 -16.76 -14.37
N GLY A 686 -16.29 -16.69 -13.72
CA GLY A 686 -17.55 -17.22 -14.24
C GLY A 686 -17.69 -18.74 -14.16
N LEU A 687 -16.70 -19.45 -13.60
CA LEU A 687 -16.75 -20.91 -13.37
C LEU A 687 -16.57 -21.23 -11.90
N THR A 688 -17.08 -22.39 -11.46
CA THR A 688 -16.66 -22.96 -10.18
C THR A 688 -15.21 -23.46 -10.28
N VAL A 689 -14.55 -23.58 -9.13
CA VAL A 689 -13.17 -24.10 -9.02
C VAL A 689 -13.01 -25.46 -9.69
N TRP A 690 -13.98 -26.36 -9.53
CA TRP A 690 -13.92 -27.71 -10.08
C TRP A 690 -14.22 -27.77 -11.58
N GLU A 691 -15.13 -26.93 -12.06
CA GLU A 691 -15.35 -26.80 -13.51
C GLU A 691 -14.09 -26.33 -14.21
N TYR A 692 -13.43 -25.30 -13.67
CA TYR A 692 -12.16 -24.82 -14.20
C TYR A 692 -11.06 -25.88 -14.11
N LEU A 693 -10.84 -26.50 -12.95
CA LEU A 693 -9.79 -27.51 -12.77
C LEU A 693 -9.96 -28.68 -13.73
N ASN A 694 -11.19 -29.21 -13.88
CA ASN A 694 -11.46 -30.29 -14.82
C ASN A 694 -11.14 -29.87 -16.26
N ARG A 695 -11.51 -28.64 -16.66
CA ARG A 695 -11.16 -28.11 -17.99
C ARG A 695 -9.66 -27.99 -18.19
N TYR A 696 -8.93 -27.50 -17.19
CA TYR A 696 -7.48 -27.37 -17.24
C TYR A 696 -6.78 -28.72 -17.35
N ARG A 697 -7.21 -29.71 -16.56
CA ARG A 697 -6.70 -31.09 -16.64
C ARG A 697 -6.99 -31.76 -17.99
N ILE A 698 -8.16 -31.52 -18.57
CA ILE A 698 -8.51 -32.03 -19.91
C ILE A 698 -7.69 -31.33 -21.00
N TRP A 699 -7.48 -30.03 -20.91
CA TRP A 699 -6.58 -29.30 -21.82
C TRP A 699 -5.14 -29.84 -21.74
N HIS A 700 -4.61 -30.04 -20.53
CA HIS A 700 -3.29 -30.65 -20.32
C HIS A 700 -3.21 -32.08 -20.88
N ALA A 701 -4.24 -32.90 -20.63
CA ALA A 701 -4.33 -34.25 -21.19
C ALA A 701 -4.38 -34.23 -22.72
N SER A 702 -5.12 -33.28 -23.32
CA SER A 702 -5.20 -33.11 -24.76
C SER A 702 -3.82 -32.82 -25.36
N ASN A 703 -3.05 -31.94 -24.72
CA ASN A 703 -1.66 -31.66 -25.12
C ASN A 703 -0.79 -32.92 -25.07
N LEU A 704 -0.80 -33.66 -23.96
CA LEU A 704 -0.05 -34.92 -23.84
C LEU A 704 -0.50 -35.98 -24.87
N LEU A 705 -1.80 -36.11 -25.12
CA LEU A 705 -2.33 -37.04 -26.13
C LEU A 705 -1.89 -36.66 -27.54
N GLY A 706 -1.71 -35.36 -27.81
CA GLY A 706 -1.28 -34.84 -29.10
C GLY A 706 0.24 -34.88 -29.31
N THR A 707 1.04 -34.64 -28.26
CA THR A 707 2.51 -34.54 -28.40
C THR A 707 3.26 -35.79 -28.00
N THR A 708 2.59 -36.79 -27.41
CA THR A 708 3.23 -38.01 -26.90
C THR A 708 2.47 -39.27 -27.30
N THR A 709 3.15 -40.41 -27.23
CA THR A 709 2.58 -41.75 -27.44
C THR A 709 2.15 -42.44 -26.14
N LEU A 710 2.20 -41.75 -25.00
CA LEU A 710 1.94 -42.33 -23.66
C LEU A 710 0.56 -43.02 -23.59
N PRO A 711 0.40 -44.15 -22.89
CA PRO A 711 -0.91 -44.79 -22.72
C PRO A 711 -1.95 -43.83 -22.13
N VAL A 712 -3.22 -43.96 -22.53
CA VAL A 712 -4.33 -43.08 -22.09
C VAL A 712 -4.46 -43.04 -20.56
N GLU A 713 -4.24 -44.18 -19.90
CA GLU A 713 -4.25 -44.29 -18.44
C GLU A 713 -3.14 -43.46 -17.78
N LEU A 714 -1.93 -43.47 -18.37
CA LEU A 714 -0.81 -42.66 -17.87
C LEU A 714 -1.05 -41.18 -18.12
N VAL A 715 -1.64 -40.81 -19.25
CA VAL A 715 -2.05 -39.42 -19.52
C VAL A 715 -3.12 -38.95 -18.54
N ALA A 716 -4.09 -39.80 -18.19
CA ALA A 716 -5.08 -39.49 -17.16
C ALA A 716 -4.42 -39.19 -15.81
N LYS A 717 -3.47 -40.05 -15.40
CA LYS A 717 -2.72 -39.91 -14.14
C LYS A 717 -1.86 -38.63 -14.14
N MET A 718 -1.11 -38.37 -15.21
CA MET A 718 -0.25 -37.17 -15.33
C MET A 718 -1.05 -35.86 -15.40
N SER A 719 -2.33 -35.94 -15.74
CA SER A 719 -3.25 -34.80 -15.72
C SER A 719 -4.08 -34.73 -14.42
N GLY A 720 -3.72 -35.48 -13.38
CA GLY A 720 -4.34 -35.39 -12.04
C GLY A 720 -5.68 -36.10 -11.87
N PHE A 721 -6.05 -37.01 -12.78
CA PHE A 721 -7.23 -37.85 -12.60
C PHE A 721 -6.88 -39.13 -11.83
N SER A 722 -7.65 -39.41 -10.77
CA SER A 722 -7.52 -40.65 -9.97
C SER A 722 -8.18 -41.88 -10.62
N SER A 723 -8.96 -41.69 -11.68
CA SER A 723 -9.73 -42.76 -12.33
C SER A 723 -9.78 -42.56 -13.85
N SER A 724 -9.24 -43.55 -14.58
CA SER A 724 -9.27 -43.58 -16.05
C SER A 724 -10.70 -43.60 -16.63
N PRO A 725 -11.68 -44.34 -16.06
CA PRO A 725 -13.08 -44.25 -16.47
C PRO A 725 -13.68 -42.84 -16.28
N TYR A 726 -13.41 -42.18 -15.15
CA TYR A 726 -13.89 -40.82 -14.89
C TYR A 726 -13.25 -39.82 -15.87
N PHE A 727 -11.94 -39.92 -16.09
CA PHE A 727 -11.22 -39.16 -17.10
C PHE A 727 -11.84 -39.32 -18.49
N CYS A 728 -12.06 -40.55 -18.96
CA CYS A 728 -12.64 -40.80 -20.29
C CYS A 728 -14.03 -40.16 -20.46
N ARG A 729 -14.88 -40.24 -19.42
CA ARG A 729 -16.20 -39.56 -19.42
C ARG A 729 -16.05 -38.05 -19.47
N MET A 730 -15.21 -37.48 -18.60
CA MET A 730 -14.99 -36.03 -18.55
C MET A 730 -14.38 -35.49 -19.85
N TYR A 731 -13.42 -36.21 -20.42
CA TYR A 731 -12.80 -35.90 -21.71
C TYR A 731 -13.84 -35.93 -22.82
N ARG A 732 -14.73 -36.93 -22.86
CA ARG A 732 -15.83 -36.97 -23.83
C ARG A 732 -16.87 -35.86 -23.60
N ASN A 733 -17.13 -35.47 -22.36
CA ASN A 733 -18.09 -34.39 -22.09
C ASN A 733 -17.54 -33.02 -22.52
N LEU A 734 -16.24 -32.77 -22.32
CA LEU A 734 -15.59 -31.48 -22.62
C LEU A 734 -15.02 -31.37 -24.04
N THR A 735 -14.59 -32.50 -24.62
CA THR A 735 -13.97 -32.57 -25.95
C THR A 735 -14.76 -33.45 -26.92
N GLY A 736 -15.89 -34.03 -26.48
CA GLY A 736 -16.90 -34.59 -27.36
C GLY A 736 -16.47 -35.83 -28.13
N LYS A 737 -15.22 -36.24 -27.94
CA LYS A 737 -14.55 -37.41 -28.49
C LYS A 737 -13.95 -38.19 -27.33
N ALA A 738 -13.75 -39.49 -27.52
CA ALA A 738 -12.98 -40.28 -26.56
C ALA A 738 -11.48 -39.91 -26.68
N PRO A 739 -10.69 -40.02 -25.60
CA PRO A 739 -9.23 -39.80 -25.64
C PRO A 739 -8.50 -40.60 -26.72
N SER A 740 -8.91 -41.87 -26.94
CA SER A 740 -8.36 -42.74 -27.98
C SER A 740 -8.70 -42.25 -29.39
N ALA A 741 -9.97 -41.91 -29.65
CA ALA A 741 -10.43 -41.39 -30.94
C ALA A 741 -9.77 -40.04 -31.28
N PHE A 742 -9.53 -39.21 -30.28
CA PHE A 742 -8.80 -37.96 -30.44
C PHE A 742 -7.36 -38.19 -30.91
N ARG A 743 -6.68 -39.23 -30.39
CA ARG A 743 -5.33 -39.62 -30.83
C ARG A 743 -5.33 -40.22 -32.24
N SER A 744 -6.35 -41.01 -32.58
CA SER A 744 -6.49 -41.63 -33.90
C SER A 744 -6.78 -40.64 -35.04
N GLY A 745 -7.39 -39.48 -34.73
CA GLY A 745 -7.71 -38.43 -35.71
C GLY A 745 -6.52 -37.57 -36.17
N ARG A 746 -5.28 -38.00 -35.91
CA ARG A 746 -4.02 -37.39 -36.37
C ARG A 746 -3.21 -38.28 -37.34
N ASN A 747 -3.67 -39.50 -37.61
CA ASN A 747 -3.12 -40.31 -38.71
C ASN A 747 -3.68 -39.84 -40.05
#